data_AF-A0AAW2Y737-F1
#
_entry.id   AF-A0AAW2Y737-F1
#
_cell.length_a   1.000
_cell.length_b   1.000
_cell.length_c   1.000
_cell.angle_alpha   90.00
_cell.angle_beta   90.00
_cell.angle_gamma   90.00
#
_symmetry.space_group_name_H-M   'P 1'
#
loop_
_entity.id
_entity.type
_entity.pdbx_description
1 polymer ?
#
loop_
_entity_poly.entity_id
_entity_poly.type
_entity_poly.pdbx_seq_one_letter_code
_entity_poly.pdbx_strand_id
1 'polypeptide(L)'
;MAVITMHKLMGLLMTGGEHGCARVVQAACIIGDAVEQEDHLMCYAKQVSSADHFKVGSHLIELILQTAYIQPPANQSTEGPLAKDMVLSSVILLSAKALRELPDTWSSHMPMLVPPVKWTGYDKGAYLYLPSYVMRTHGARQQRESVKRAPTEQLKPVFEALDTLGSTRWRVNKRVLSIIDRIWASGGCLGDLVDRSDIPLPERPDTEDEALLKKWKWKVKSIKKEKRERHSLRCDTELKLAENEEEEGFFYPHNLDFRGRAYPMHPHLNHLGSDICRGILEFSEGRPLGKSGLRWLKIHLANLFANGVDKLSHEGRLAFTENHLDDIFDSADRPLEGKRWWLSAEDPFQCLAACINLAEALRSLSPETTISHIPVHQDGSCNGLQHYAALGRDKLGAAAVNLVAGEKPADVYSGIAARVLKIMKEDAQKDPAVFPDALRARLLINQVDRKLVKQTVMTSVYGVTYIGARDQIKRRLKERDAIADDAKLFGAACYAAKITLTALGQMFEAARSIMTWLGECAKIIASENEPVRWTTPLGLPVVQPYRKVGRHLIKTSLQVLTLQRETEKVMVKRQRTAFPPNFVHSLDGSHMMMTAIACKKAGLNFAGVHDSYWTHACDVDEMNRILREKFVELYEAPILENLLEGFQQSFPSLTFPPLPDRGILILKKYCSLHISSTKQAEDGTLLVLPRSLIVPPFAMDNGTCFTSV
;
A
#
# COMPACT_ATOMS: atom_id res chain seq x y z
N MET A 1 -9.20 28.13 -18.17
CA MET A 1 -8.76 28.71 -16.88
C MET A 1 -9.84 28.73 -15.80
N ALA A 2 -10.94 29.50 -15.93
CA ALA A 2 -11.96 29.59 -14.87
C ALA A 2 -12.51 28.21 -14.40
N VAL A 3 -12.85 27.35 -15.37
CA VAL A 3 -13.27 25.95 -15.13
C VAL A 3 -12.20 25.16 -14.36
N ILE A 4 -10.95 25.19 -14.82
CA ILE A 4 -9.80 24.54 -14.16
C ILE A 4 -9.67 25.00 -12.71
N THR A 5 -9.71 26.31 -12.48
CA THR A 5 -9.56 26.89 -11.13
C THR A 5 -10.69 26.45 -10.21
N MET A 6 -11.95 26.50 -10.67
CA MET A 6 -13.10 26.01 -9.89
C MET A 6 -12.94 24.52 -9.55
N HIS A 7 -12.60 23.68 -10.52
CA HIS A 7 -12.52 22.24 -10.33
C HIS A 7 -11.38 21.82 -9.41
N LYS A 8 -10.17 22.36 -9.62
CA LYS A 8 -9.02 22.04 -8.76
C LYS A 8 -9.21 22.55 -7.34
N LEU A 9 -9.81 23.72 -7.17
CA LEU A 9 -10.11 24.25 -5.85
C LEU A 9 -11.19 23.42 -5.13
N MET A 10 -12.26 23.03 -5.82
CA MET A 10 -13.30 22.17 -5.25
C MET A 10 -12.73 20.78 -4.89
N GLY A 11 -11.98 20.15 -5.79
CA GLY A 11 -11.31 18.88 -5.53
C GLY A 11 -10.47 18.91 -4.25
N LEU A 12 -9.72 20.00 -4.03
CA LEU A 12 -8.92 20.20 -2.81
C LEU A 12 -9.74 20.44 -1.55
N LEU A 13 -10.85 21.17 -1.63
CA LEU A 13 -11.71 21.39 -0.47
C LEU A 13 -12.45 20.11 -0.05
N MET A 14 -12.78 19.27 -1.02
CA MET A 14 -13.54 18.03 -0.83
C MET A 14 -12.67 16.85 -0.37
N THR A 15 -11.49 16.68 -0.99
CA THR A 15 -10.61 15.52 -0.77
C THR A 15 -9.28 15.85 -0.07
N GLY A 16 -9.00 17.14 0.18
CA GLY A 16 -7.78 17.58 0.82
C GLY A 16 -7.66 17.12 2.27
N GLY A 17 -6.44 16.78 2.70
CA GLY A 17 -6.14 16.34 4.07
C GLY A 17 -6.38 17.38 5.16
N GLU A 18 -6.84 18.57 4.82
CA GLU A 18 -7.23 19.64 5.74
C GLU A 18 -8.76 19.76 5.92
N HIS A 19 -9.53 18.89 5.26
CA HIS A 19 -10.95 18.59 5.54
C HIS A 19 -11.91 19.81 5.47
N GLY A 20 -12.43 20.12 4.28
CA GLY A 20 -13.28 21.31 4.03
C GLY A 20 -12.49 22.62 3.95
N CYS A 21 -11.17 22.50 3.99
CA CYS A 21 -10.21 23.58 3.99
C CYS A 21 -9.05 23.24 3.05
N ALA A 22 -8.54 24.24 2.33
CA ALA A 22 -7.36 24.07 1.49
C ALA A 22 -6.35 25.18 1.75
N ARG A 23 -5.09 24.81 2.02
CA ARG A 23 -3.97 25.74 2.01
C ARG A 23 -3.88 26.43 0.66
N VAL A 24 -3.88 27.75 0.67
CA VAL A 24 -3.78 28.57 -0.56
C VAL A 24 -2.52 28.23 -1.35
N VAL A 25 -1.42 27.91 -0.67
CA VAL A 25 -0.17 27.50 -1.33
C VAL A 25 -0.38 26.23 -2.17
N GLN A 26 -1.05 25.22 -1.60
CA GLN A 26 -1.32 23.97 -2.30
C GLN A 26 -2.29 24.19 -3.46
N ALA A 27 -3.35 24.97 -3.24
CA ALA A 27 -4.33 25.30 -4.28
C ALA A 27 -3.69 26.05 -5.44
N ALA A 28 -2.89 27.07 -5.16
CA ALA A 28 -2.22 27.87 -6.19
C ALA A 28 -1.25 27.02 -7.03
N CYS A 29 -0.46 26.12 -6.42
CA CYS A 29 0.41 25.21 -7.18
C CYS A 29 -0.40 24.30 -8.11
N ILE A 30 -1.45 23.64 -7.60
CA ILE A 30 -2.22 22.66 -8.37
C ILE A 30 -3.00 23.33 -9.51
N ILE A 31 -3.56 24.52 -9.27
CA ILE A 31 -4.24 25.31 -10.31
C ILE A 31 -3.23 25.76 -11.37
N GLY A 32 -2.07 26.28 -10.94
CA GLY A 32 -1.01 26.71 -11.85
C GLY A 32 -0.52 25.57 -12.75
N ASP A 33 -0.22 24.41 -12.16
CA ASP A 33 0.23 23.22 -12.90
C ASP A 33 -0.85 22.72 -13.87
N ALA A 34 -2.14 22.76 -13.48
CA ALA A 34 -3.24 22.35 -14.35
C ALA A 34 -3.46 23.32 -15.53
N VAL A 35 -3.26 24.62 -15.31
CA VAL A 35 -3.33 25.63 -16.39
C VAL A 35 -2.16 25.46 -17.36
N GLU A 36 -0.94 25.19 -16.85
CA GLU A 36 0.22 24.92 -17.69
C GLU A 36 0.01 23.64 -18.53
N GLN A 37 -0.54 22.58 -17.94
CA GLN A 37 -0.86 21.35 -18.67
C GLN A 37 -1.81 21.62 -19.86
N GLU A 38 -2.83 22.44 -19.65
CA GLU A 38 -3.75 22.85 -20.72
C GLU A 38 -3.04 23.67 -21.81
N ASP A 39 -2.15 24.58 -21.43
CA ASP A 39 -1.37 25.39 -22.37
C ASP A 39 -0.38 24.53 -23.19
N HIS A 40 0.27 23.54 -22.56
CA HIS A 40 1.11 22.57 -23.26
C HIS A 40 0.34 21.78 -24.32
N LEU A 41 -0.90 21.38 -24.01
CA LEU A 41 -1.78 20.67 -24.95
C LEU A 41 -2.16 21.54 -26.15
N MET A 42 -2.41 22.83 -25.93
CA MET A 42 -2.87 23.75 -27.00
C MET A 42 -1.72 24.31 -27.85
N CYS A 43 -0.56 24.60 -27.25
CA CYS A 43 0.43 25.49 -27.86
C CYS A 43 1.86 24.89 -27.96
N TYR A 44 2.11 23.67 -27.45
CA TYR A 44 3.48 23.13 -27.31
C TYR A 44 4.46 24.13 -26.65
N ALA A 45 3.96 24.88 -25.66
CA ALA A 45 4.69 25.99 -25.05
C ALA A 45 5.92 25.54 -24.23
N LYS A 46 6.83 26.47 -23.93
CA LYS A 46 8.00 26.20 -23.07
C LYS A 46 7.57 26.06 -21.61
N GLN A 47 8.25 25.16 -20.89
CA GLN A 47 8.05 24.93 -19.47
C GLN A 47 8.23 26.23 -18.66
N VAL A 48 7.22 26.59 -17.87
CA VAL A 48 7.18 27.84 -17.10
C VAL A 48 7.85 27.63 -15.72
N SER A 49 8.28 28.72 -15.07
CA SER A 49 8.94 28.60 -13.75
C SER A 49 7.91 28.28 -12.65
N SER A 50 8.30 27.48 -11.64
CA SER A 50 7.40 27.17 -10.51
C SER A 50 6.91 28.42 -9.76
N ALA A 51 7.66 29.52 -9.80
CA ALA A 51 7.25 30.79 -9.21
C ALA A 51 6.11 31.46 -10.00
N ASP A 52 6.11 31.29 -11.33
CA ASP A 52 5.10 31.88 -12.19
C ASP A 52 3.82 31.04 -12.21
N HIS A 53 3.92 29.70 -12.14
CA HIS A 53 2.76 28.81 -11.93
C HIS A 53 1.99 29.24 -10.69
N PHE A 54 2.75 29.47 -9.62
CA PHE A 54 2.20 29.84 -8.33
C PHE A 54 1.51 31.21 -8.35
N LYS A 55 2.07 32.19 -9.08
CA LYS A 55 1.43 33.50 -9.25
C LYS A 55 0.14 33.41 -10.07
N VAL A 56 0.15 32.64 -11.17
CA VAL A 56 -1.04 32.41 -12.00
C VAL A 56 -2.14 31.76 -11.17
N GLY A 57 -1.83 30.66 -10.48
CA GLY A 57 -2.79 29.98 -9.61
C GLY A 57 -3.33 30.89 -8.49
N SER A 58 -2.46 31.68 -7.85
CA SER A 58 -2.88 32.64 -6.82
C SER A 58 -3.81 33.72 -7.36
N HIS A 59 -3.54 34.27 -8.54
CA HIS A 59 -4.37 35.30 -9.15
C HIS A 59 -5.73 34.75 -9.59
N LEU A 60 -5.76 33.52 -10.12
CA LEU A 60 -7.01 32.86 -10.47
C LEU A 60 -7.89 32.57 -9.23
N ILE A 61 -7.28 32.20 -8.10
CA ILE A 61 -8.01 32.08 -6.82
C ILE A 61 -8.60 33.43 -6.40
N GLU A 62 -7.81 34.51 -6.48
CA GLU A 62 -8.28 35.87 -6.17
C GLU A 62 -9.50 36.27 -7.01
N LEU A 63 -9.46 36.04 -8.32
CA LEU A 63 -10.58 36.33 -9.22
C LEU A 63 -11.83 35.52 -8.86
N ILE A 64 -11.67 34.25 -8.48
CA ILE A 64 -12.79 33.43 -7.98
C ILE A 64 -13.34 33.97 -6.66
N LEU A 65 -12.49 34.41 -5.73
CA LEU A 65 -12.96 35.01 -4.47
C LEU A 65 -13.72 36.32 -4.68
N GLN A 66 -13.38 37.08 -5.71
CA GLN A 66 -14.06 38.33 -6.07
C GLN A 66 -15.40 38.10 -6.79
N THR A 67 -15.55 36.97 -7.48
CA THR A 67 -16.72 36.68 -8.34
C THR A 67 -17.70 35.68 -7.74
N ALA A 68 -17.23 34.76 -6.91
CA ALA A 68 -18.05 33.80 -6.18
C ALA A 68 -18.32 34.31 -4.75
N TYR A 69 -19.49 33.97 -4.18
CA TYR A 69 -19.83 34.21 -2.77
C TYR A 69 -19.01 33.28 -1.83
N ILE A 70 -17.67 33.31 -1.95
CA ILE A 70 -16.75 32.60 -1.07
C ILE A 70 -16.28 33.62 -0.04
N GLN A 71 -16.87 33.59 1.16
CA GLN A 71 -16.40 34.49 2.21
C GLN A 71 -14.94 34.15 2.58
N PRO A 72 -14.04 35.15 2.67
CA PRO A 72 -12.75 34.95 3.30
C PRO A 72 -12.98 34.55 4.78
N PRO A 73 -12.11 33.72 5.38
CA PRO A 73 -12.30 33.29 6.76
C PRO A 73 -12.36 34.51 7.70
N ALA A 74 -13.34 34.51 8.61
CA ALA A 74 -13.41 35.48 9.69
C ALA A 74 -12.12 35.42 10.54
N ASN A 75 -11.44 36.56 10.65
CA ASN A 75 -10.30 36.92 11.50
C ASN A 75 -9.69 35.78 12.35
N GLN A 76 -8.45 35.38 12.02
CA GLN A 76 -7.62 34.58 12.93
C GLN A 76 -6.88 35.51 13.93
N SER A 77 -7.07 35.27 15.22
CA SER A 77 -6.46 36.02 16.33
C SER A 77 -4.94 36.14 16.27
N THR A 78 -4.42 37.25 16.77
CA THR A 78 -3.03 37.74 16.68
C THR A 78 -2.08 37.22 17.76
N GLU A 79 -1.98 35.90 17.96
CA GLU A 79 -0.90 35.35 18.81
C GLU A 79 -0.22 34.13 18.14
N GLY A 80 1.09 34.24 17.89
CA GLY A 80 1.98 33.20 17.35
C GLY A 80 2.88 33.67 16.19
N PRO A 81 4.15 33.23 16.10
CA PRO A 81 5.15 33.86 15.23
C PRO A 81 4.94 33.55 13.73
N LEU A 82 4.91 34.63 12.93
CA LEU A 82 5.09 34.79 11.48
C LEU A 82 4.78 33.62 10.51
N ALA A 83 3.91 33.96 9.55
CA ALA A 83 3.34 33.18 8.44
C ALA A 83 2.26 32.16 8.85
N LYS A 84 1.04 32.67 9.16
CA LYS A 84 -0.15 31.81 9.18
C LYS A 84 -0.52 31.52 7.73
N ASP A 85 -0.43 30.25 7.33
CA ASP A 85 -0.91 29.78 6.04
C ASP A 85 -2.40 30.15 5.90
N MET A 86 -2.76 30.93 4.88
CA MET A 86 -4.16 31.23 4.61
C MET A 86 -4.87 29.96 4.15
N VAL A 87 -6.03 29.71 4.75
CA VAL A 87 -6.85 28.54 4.51
C VAL A 87 -8.16 29.00 3.88
N LEU A 88 -8.48 28.50 2.71
CA LEU A 88 -9.80 28.70 2.09
C LEU A 88 -10.77 27.76 2.81
N SER A 89 -11.88 28.29 3.34
CA SER A 89 -12.93 27.52 4.01
C SER A 89 -14.21 27.60 3.18
N SER A 90 -14.89 26.47 3.00
CA SER A 90 -16.19 26.46 2.33
C SER A 90 -17.26 27.13 3.21
N VAL A 91 -17.80 28.27 2.77
CA VAL A 91 -19.22 28.62 2.97
C VAL A 91 -20.07 28.07 1.81
N ILE A 92 -19.43 27.54 0.76
CA ILE A 92 -20.12 26.86 -0.33
C ILE A 92 -20.56 25.46 0.16
N LEU A 93 -21.81 25.39 0.62
CA LEU A 93 -22.63 24.18 0.57
C LEU A 93 -22.95 23.90 -0.90
N LEU A 94 -21.96 23.47 -1.68
CA LEU A 94 -22.27 22.71 -2.88
C LEU A 94 -22.79 21.38 -2.35
N SER A 95 -24.12 21.25 -2.35
CA SER A 95 -24.77 20.01 -1.98
C SER A 95 -24.10 18.88 -2.76
N ALA A 96 -23.86 17.74 -2.12
CA ALA A 96 -23.33 16.53 -2.77
C ALA A 96 -24.09 16.17 -4.07
N LYS A 97 -25.32 16.68 -4.24
CA LYS A 97 -26.14 16.64 -5.45
C LYS A 97 -25.44 17.23 -6.69
N ALA A 98 -24.68 18.32 -6.56
CA ALA A 98 -23.96 18.93 -7.68
C ALA A 98 -22.77 18.09 -8.18
N LEU A 99 -22.23 17.18 -7.35
CA LEU A 99 -21.15 16.25 -7.76
C LEU A 99 -21.64 15.21 -8.76
N ARG A 100 -22.88 14.74 -8.61
CA ARG A 100 -23.50 13.77 -9.52
C ARG A 100 -23.86 14.36 -10.89
N GLU A 101 -23.99 15.67 -10.98
CA GLU A 101 -24.38 16.36 -12.23
C GLU A 101 -23.19 16.74 -13.12
N LEU A 102 -21.94 16.56 -12.67
CA LEU A 102 -20.72 16.93 -13.43
C LEU A 102 -19.54 15.91 -13.36
N PRO A 103 -19.76 14.58 -13.42
CA PRO A 103 -18.72 13.58 -13.16
C PRO A 103 -17.47 13.69 -14.05
N ASP A 104 -17.62 14.03 -15.33
CA ASP A 104 -16.54 14.01 -16.34
C ASP A 104 -15.47 15.11 -16.19
N THR A 105 -15.57 15.95 -15.17
CA THR A 105 -14.85 17.24 -15.15
C THR A 105 -13.85 17.43 -14.01
N TRP A 106 -13.76 16.47 -13.07
CA TRP A 106 -13.01 16.65 -11.81
C TRP A 106 -11.56 16.14 -11.84
N SER A 107 -11.29 15.03 -12.51
CA SER A 107 -9.93 14.45 -12.60
C SER A 107 -9.29 14.79 -13.96
N SER A 108 -8.03 15.22 -13.93
CA SER A 108 -7.25 15.36 -15.17
C SER A 108 -6.84 14.02 -15.77
N HIS A 109 -6.87 12.94 -14.99
CA HIS A 109 -6.50 11.59 -15.42
C HIS A 109 -7.71 10.68 -15.25
N MET A 110 -8.48 10.46 -16.32
CA MET A 110 -9.63 9.56 -16.35
C MET A 110 -9.22 8.17 -16.83
N PRO A 111 -9.98 7.10 -16.57
CA PRO A 111 -9.73 5.81 -17.20
C PRO A 111 -9.78 5.93 -18.73
N MET A 112 -9.01 5.11 -19.43
CA MET A 112 -8.97 5.13 -20.90
C MET A 112 -9.95 4.10 -21.46
N LEU A 113 -10.78 4.49 -22.44
CA LEU A 113 -11.68 3.56 -23.14
C LEU A 113 -10.94 2.70 -24.19
N VAL A 114 -9.72 3.09 -24.53
CA VAL A 114 -8.82 2.37 -25.44
C VAL A 114 -7.56 1.93 -24.68
N PRO A 115 -6.86 0.88 -25.15
CA PRO A 115 -5.61 0.46 -24.53
C PRO A 115 -4.61 1.64 -24.39
N PRO A 116 -3.92 1.78 -23.24
CA PRO A 116 -2.95 2.85 -23.04
C PRO A 116 -1.80 2.81 -24.05
N VAL A 117 -1.22 3.97 -24.34
CA VAL A 117 -0.02 4.09 -25.17
C VAL A 117 1.15 3.42 -24.46
N LYS A 118 1.89 2.60 -25.20
CA LYS A 118 3.05 1.89 -24.65
C LYS A 118 4.16 2.84 -24.21
N TRP A 119 4.80 2.53 -23.09
CA TRP A 119 5.94 3.27 -22.59
C TRP A 119 7.17 3.06 -23.48
N THR A 120 7.75 4.15 -23.96
CA THR A 120 8.99 4.15 -24.78
C THR A 120 10.07 5.09 -24.23
N GLY A 121 9.74 5.84 -23.18
CA GLY A 121 10.65 6.76 -22.51
C GLY A 121 10.04 7.36 -21.25
N TYR A 122 10.80 8.18 -20.54
CA TYR A 122 10.37 8.77 -19.26
C TYR A 122 9.04 9.54 -19.34
N ASP A 123 8.84 10.30 -20.41
CA ASP A 123 7.67 11.15 -20.68
C ASP A 123 6.89 10.72 -21.94
N LYS A 124 7.00 9.44 -22.32
CA LYS A 124 6.40 8.88 -23.53
C LYS A 124 5.67 7.57 -23.24
N GLY A 125 4.35 7.62 -23.06
CA GLY A 125 3.49 6.46 -22.79
C GLY A 125 2.23 6.86 -22.02
N ALA A 126 1.45 5.86 -21.59
CA ALA A 126 0.18 6.00 -20.87
C ALA A 126 -0.94 6.71 -21.67
N TYR A 127 -1.17 8.00 -21.45
CA TYR A 127 -2.29 8.70 -22.09
C TYR A 127 -1.99 9.13 -23.52
N LEU A 128 -3.03 9.25 -24.36
CA LEU A 128 -2.90 9.68 -25.76
C LEU A 128 -2.39 11.12 -25.89
N TYR A 129 -2.95 12.03 -25.08
CA TYR A 129 -2.67 13.47 -25.17
C TYR A 129 -2.06 14.03 -23.88
N LEU A 130 -2.43 13.48 -22.72
CA LEU A 130 -1.97 14.01 -21.43
C LEU A 130 -0.49 13.66 -21.18
N PRO A 131 0.34 14.66 -20.83
CA PRO A 131 1.72 14.42 -20.42
C PRO A 131 1.79 13.42 -19.27
N SER A 132 2.45 12.30 -19.52
CA SER A 132 2.51 11.18 -18.60
C SER A 132 3.96 10.86 -18.28
N TYR A 133 4.26 10.63 -17.00
CA TYR A 133 5.61 10.35 -16.53
C TYR A 133 5.71 8.99 -15.87
N VAL A 134 6.76 8.23 -16.20
CA VAL A 134 7.04 6.90 -15.65
C VAL A 134 7.15 6.94 -14.12
N MET A 135 7.74 8.00 -13.56
CA MET A 135 7.99 8.11 -12.11
C MET A 135 7.36 9.38 -11.50
N ARG A 136 6.67 9.20 -10.38
CA ARG A 136 6.18 10.26 -9.49
C ARG A 136 7.35 10.83 -8.68
N THR A 137 7.92 11.94 -9.14
CA THR A 137 9.10 12.56 -8.51
C THR A 137 8.78 13.61 -7.45
N HIS A 138 7.52 14.07 -7.36
CA HIS A 138 7.10 15.11 -6.41
C HIS A 138 8.00 16.36 -6.39
N GLY A 139 8.56 16.73 -7.55
CA GLY A 139 9.47 17.88 -7.69
C GLY A 139 10.95 17.59 -7.44
N ALA A 140 11.32 16.37 -7.03
CA ALA A 140 12.71 15.98 -6.81
C ALA A 140 13.49 15.90 -8.13
N ARG A 141 14.31 16.91 -8.38
CA ARG A 141 15.04 17.07 -9.65
C ARG A 141 15.95 15.88 -9.96
N GLN A 142 16.70 15.39 -8.98
CA GLN A 142 17.67 14.31 -9.18
C GLN A 142 17.00 12.98 -9.53
N GLN A 143 15.82 12.69 -8.98
CA GLN A 143 15.04 11.51 -9.36
C GLN A 143 14.66 11.58 -10.84
N ARG A 144 14.10 12.72 -11.26
CA ARG A 144 13.72 12.98 -12.65
C ARG A 144 14.91 12.84 -13.60
N GLU A 145 16.03 13.48 -13.28
CA GLU A 145 17.25 13.44 -14.11
C GLU A 145 17.83 12.02 -14.20
N SER A 146 17.79 11.25 -13.11
CA SER A 146 18.34 9.89 -13.08
C SER A 146 17.56 8.95 -13.99
N VAL A 147 16.23 9.01 -13.98
CA VAL A 147 15.42 8.19 -14.89
C VAL A 147 15.51 8.69 -16.33
N LYS A 148 15.52 10.01 -16.56
CA LYS A 148 15.66 10.58 -17.91
C LYS A 148 17.00 10.23 -18.59
N ARG A 149 18.08 10.10 -17.83
CA ARG A 149 19.41 9.76 -18.35
C ARG A 149 19.68 8.26 -18.45
N ALA A 150 18.85 7.43 -17.83
CA ALA A 150 19.02 5.99 -17.90
C ALA A 150 18.84 5.50 -19.35
N PRO A 151 19.68 4.58 -19.84
CA PRO A 151 19.51 4.00 -21.16
C PRO A 151 18.13 3.36 -21.32
N THR A 152 17.50 3.53 -22.48
CA THR A 152 16.18 2.95 -22.77
C THR A 152 16.18 1.42 -22.62
N GLU A 153 17.24 0.74 -23.07
CA GLU A 153 17.37 -0.72 -22.93
C GLU A 153 17.39 -1.17 -21.46
N GLN A 154 17.96 -0.36 -20.56
CA GLN A 154 17.95 -0.64 -19.13
C GLN A 154 16.54 -0.53 -18.53
N LEU A 155 15.70 0.38 -19.05
CA LEU A 155 14.33 0.61 -18.57
C LEU A 155 13.27 -0.25 -19.26
N LYS A 156 13.62 -0.95 -20.34
CA LYS A 156 12.69 -1.75 -21.13
C LYS A 156 11.86 -2.75 -20.30
N PRO A 157 12.41 -3.49 -19.32
CA PRO A 157 11.60 -4.36 -18.46
C PRO A 157 10.58 -3.58 -17.64
N VAL A 158 10.93 -2.38 -17.17
CA VAL A 158 10.02 -1.50 -16.41
C VAL A 158 8.87 -1.04 -17.29
N PHE A 159 9.15 -0.64 -18.53
CA PHE A 159 8.13 -0.25 -19.52
C PHE A 159 7.20 -1.41 -19.85
N GLU A 160 7.75 -2.60 -20.12
CA GLU A 160 6.96 -3.81 -20.38
C GLU A 160 6.02 -4.16 -19.21
N ALA A 161 6.48 -3.99 -17.97
CA ALA A 161 5.66 -4.21 -16.79
C ALA A 161 4.52 -3.18 -16.67
N LEU A 162 4.80 -1.89 -16.86
CA LEU A 162 3.78 -0.83 -16.82
C LEU A 162 2.74 -1.00 -17.94
N ASP A 163 3.18 -1.35 -19.15
CA ASP A 163 2.30 -1.66 -20.28
C ASP A 163 1.44 -2.89 -20.00
N THR A 164 1.99 -3.87 -19.30
CA THR A 164 1.26 -5.07 -18.87
C THR A 164 0.15 -4.72 -17.89
N LEU A 165 0.47 -3.99 -16.82
CA LEU A 165 -0.50 -3.54 -15.83
C LEU A 165 -1.56 -2.63 -16.45
N GLY A 166 -1.17 -1.75 -17.38
CA GLY A 166 -2.07 -0.85 -18.08
C GLY A 166 -2.95 -1.53 -19.13
N SER A 167 -2.56 -2.70 -19.63
CA SER A 167 -3.33 -3.45 -20.64
C SER A 167 -4.49 -4.27 -20.08
N THR A 168 -4.61 -4.39 -18.76
CA THR A 168 -5.72 -5.09 -18.13
C THR A 168 -7.00 -4.26 -18.24
N ARG A 169 -8.02 -4.81 -18.92
CA ARG A 169 -9.33 -4.16 -19.11
C ARG A 169 -10.25 -4.45 -17.93
N TRP A 170 -10.82 -3.41 -17.35
CA TRP A 170 -11.74 -3.44 -16.22
C TRP A 170 -13.15 -3.09 -16.66
N ARG A 171 -14.14 -3.46 -15.84
CA ARG A 171 -15.52 -2.97 -15.95
C ARG A 171 -16.14 -2.78 -14.57
N VAL A 172 -17.23 -2.05 -14.52
CA VAL A 172 -18.02 -1.88 -13.29
C VAL A 172 -18.96 -3.07 -13.09
N ASN A 173 -18.89 -3.69 -11.91
CA ASN A 173 -19.87 -4.65 -11.42
C ASN A 173 -21.16 -3.91 -11.04
N LYS A 174 -22.06 -3.79 -12.01
CA LYS A 174 -23.34 -3.05 -11.87
C LYS A 174 -24.24 -3.60 -10.76
N ARG A 175 -24.14 -4.90 -10.43
CA ARG A 175 -24.94 -5.52 -9.35
C ARG A 175 -24.49 -5.00 -7.99
N VAL A 176 -23.18 -5.01 -7.72
CA VAL A 176 -22.62 -4.50 -6.46
C VAL A 176 -22.79 -2.98 -6.37
N LEU A 177 -22.54 -2.24 -7.45
CA LEU A 177 -22.74 -0.79 -7.49
C LEU A 177 -24.19 -0.42 -7.13
N SER A 178 -25.19 -1.08 -7.71
CA SER A 178 -26.60 -0.84 -7.40
C SER A 178 -26.93 -1.04 -5.92
N ILE A 179 -26.33 -2.04 -5.27
CA ILE A 179 -26.53 -2.30 -3.84
C ILE A 179 -25.89 -1.19 -3.01
N ILE A 180 -24.67 -0.77 -3.36
CA ILE A 180 -23.98 0.34 -2.70
C ILE A 180 -24.77 1.63 -2.84
N ASP A 181 -25.30 1.93 -4.02
CA ASP A 181 -26.14 3.11 -4.26
C ASP A 181 -27.40 3.10 -3.40
N ARG A 182 -28.06 1.93 -3.24
CA ARG A 182 -29.22 1.78 -2.35
C ARG A 182 -28.85 2.02 -0.89
N ILE A 183 -27.73 1.45 -0.42
CA ILE A 183 -27.23 1.68 0.95
C ILE A 183 -26.95 3.17 1.15
N TRP A 184 -26.25 3.78 0.18
CA TRP A 184 -25.90 5.18 0.23
C TRP A 184 -27.12 6.09 0.22
N ALA A 185 -28.12 5.82 -0.61
CA ALA A 185 -29.39 6.54 -0.64
C ALA A 185 -30.17 6.42 0.69
N SER A 186 -30.01 5.31 1.41
CA SER A 186 -30.65 5.06 2.70
C SER A 186 -29.96 5.70 3.92
N GLY A 187 -28.83 6.39 3.75
CA GLY A 187 -28.10 7.07 4.83
C GLY A 187 -26.66 6.63 5.04
N GLY A 188 -26.19 5.59 4.33
CA GLY A 188 -24.85 5.02 4.51
C GLY A 188 -24.77 4.04 5.70
N CYS A 189 -23.66 4.08 6.45
CA CYS A 189 -23.43 3.31 7.69
C CYS A 189 -23.30 1.77 7.60
N LEU A 190 -23.50 1.17 6.44
CA LEU A 190 -23.37 -0.29 6.25
C LEU A 190 -22.16 -0.62 5.37
N GLY A 191 -21.48 -1.73 5.68
CA GLY A 191 -20.32 -2.20 4.92
C GLY A 191 -19.18 -1.18 4.91
N ASP A 192 -18.87 -0.58 6.07
CA ASP A 192 -17.87 0.48 6.23
C ASP A 192 -18.12 1.78 5.44
N LEU A 193 -19.31 1.95 4.84
CA LEU A 193 -19.72 3.24 4.30
C LEU A 193 -19.88 4.27 5.42
N VAL A 194 -19.35 5.47 5.17
CA VAL A 194 -19.48 6.59 6.09
C VAL A 194 -20.94 7.00 6.29
N ASP A 195 -21.27 7.39 7.52
CA ASP A 195 -22.59 7.95 7.86
C ASP A 195 -22.83 9.29 7.16
N ARG A 196 -23.98 9.41 6.48
CA ARG A 196 -24.41 10.65 5.81
C ARG A 196 -24.77 11.76 6.79
N SER A 197 -25.16 11.40 8.01
CA SER A 197 -25.56 12.32 9.07
C SER A 197 -24.35 13.02 9.71
N ASP A 198 -24.58 14.23 10.21
CA ASP A 198 -23.59 14.95 11.02
C ASP A 198 -23.72 14.59 12.49
N ILE A 199 -22.57 14.54 13.18
CA ILE A 199 -22.50 14.31 14.62
C ILE A 199 -22.97 15.57 15.35
N PRO A 200 -23.85 15.54 16.36
CA PRO A 200 -24.17 16.73 17.14
C PRO A 200 -22.96 17.23 17.96
N LEU A 201 -22.85 18.56 18.15
CA LEU A 201 -21.85 19.10 19.08
C LEU A 201 -22.38 18.97 20.52
N PRO A 202 -21.51 18.65 21.50
CA PRO A 202 -21.92 18.53 22.89
C PRO A 202 -22.25 19.91 23.44
N GLU A 203 -23.33 20.02 24.19
CA GLU A 203 -23.71 21.24 24.88
C GLU A 203 -22.62 21.70 25.84
N ARG A 204 -22.49 23.01 26.00
CA ARG A 204 -21.55 23.59 26.96
C ARG A 204 -22.06 23.27 28.37
N PRO A 205 -21.26 22.63 29.23
CA PRO A 205 -21.64 22.40 30.61
C PRO A 205 -21.86 23.74 31.32
N ASP A 206 -22.95 23.84 32.10
CA ASP A 206 -23.22 24.97 32.96
C ASP A 206 -22.41 24.85 34.26
N THR A 207 -21.12 25.18 34.19
CA THR A 207 -20.17 25.10 35.30
C THR A 207 -19.00 26.05 35.08
N GLU A 208 -18.44 26.56 36.18
CA GLU A 208 -17.20 27.34 36.18
C GLU A 208 -15.95 26.47 36.37
N ASP A 209 -16.10 25.16 36.61
CA ASP A 209 -14.97 24.25 36.78
C ASP A 209 -14.09 24.20 35.52
N GLU A 210 -12.87 24.73 35.64
CA GLU A 210 -11.90 24.79 34.54
C GLU A 210 -11.53 23.40 33.99
N ALA A 211 -11.49 22.36 34.82
CA ALA A 211 -11.16 21.01 34.40
C ALA A 211 -12.29 20.43 33.52
N LEU A 212 -13.55 20.64 33.93
CA LEU A 212 -14.72 20.23 33.15
C LEU A 212 -14.83 21.02 31.84
N LEU A 213 -14.63 22.34 31.88
CA LEU A 213 -14.61 23.19 30.67
C LEU A 213 -13.47 22.81 29.72
N LYS A 214 -12.29 22.47 30.25
CA LYS A 214 -11.17 21.96 29.45
C LYS A 214 -11.53 20.63 28.80
N LYS A 215 -12.09 19.68 29.55
CA LYS A 215 -12.55 18.38 29.03
C LYS A 215 -13.60 18.55 27.93
N TRP A 216 -14.56 19.46 28.11
CA TRP A 216 -15.53 19.82 27.08
C TRP A 216 -14.87 20.43 25.83
N LYS A 217 -13.95 21.40 25.98
CA LYS A 217 -13.19 21.98 24.84
C LYS A 217 -12.46 20.91 24.04
N TRP A 218 -11.82 19.94 24.71
CA TRP A 218 -11.18 18.79 24.05
C TRP A 218 -12.19 17.90 23.32
N LYS A 219 -13.34 17.62 23.93
CA LYS A 219 -14.42 16.82 23.31
C LYS A 219 -14.99 17.53 22.07
N VAL A 220 -15.26 18.84 22.15
CA VAL A 220 -15.69 19.66 21.01
C VAL A 220 -14.63 19.65 19.90
N LYS A 221 -13.35 19.81 20.22
CA LYS A 221 -12.26 19.75 19.24
C LYS A 221 -12.18 18.38 18.56
N SER A 222 -12.36 17.30 19.31
CA SER A 222 -12.41 15.93 18.80
C SER A 222 -13.60 15.72 17.85
N ILE A 223 -14.80 16.14 18.24
CA ILE A 223 -16.01 15.99 17.40
C ILE A 223 -15.93 16.86 16.14
N LYS A 224 -15.43 18.10 16.25
CA LYS A 224 -15.19 18.95 15.07
C LYS A 224 -14.20 18.30 14.10
N LYS A 225 -13.19 17.60 14.62
CA LYS A 225 -12.23 16.83 13.79
C LYS A 225 -12.94 15.65 13.11
N GLU A 226 -13.73 14.88 13.85
CA GLU A 226 -14.46 13.74 13.30
C GLU A 226 -15.50 14.14 12.24
N LYS A 227 -16.27 15.22 12.47
CA LYS A 227 -17.19 15.79 11.45
C LYS A 227 -16.47 16.07 10.14
N ARG A 228 -15.28 16.67 10.24
CA ARG A 228 -14.44 17.03 9.09
C ARG A 228 -13.92 15.80 8.35
N GLU A 229 -13.46 14.79 9.09
CA GLU A 229 -13.04 13.49 8.52
C GLU A 229 -14.21 12.79 7.82
N ARG A 230 -15.40 12.71 8.46
CA ARG A 230 -16.61 12.13 7.86
C ARG A 230 -17.04 12.88 6.62
N HIS A 231 -17.05 14.21 6.63
CA HIS A 231 -17.39 15.01 5.45
C HIS A 231 -16.49 14.66 4.25
N SER A 232 -15.18 14.61 4.45
CA SER A 232 -14.23 14.26 3.37
C SER A 232 -14.47 12.84 2.83
N LEU A 233 -14.73 11.87 3.71
CA LEU A 233 -15.07 10.50 3.30
C LEU A 233 -16.39 10.44 2.51
N ARG A 234 -17.38 11.26 2.86
CA ARG A 234 -18.65 11.33 2.11
C ARG A 234 -18.43 11.87 0.70
N CYS A 235 -17.61 12.91 0.58
CA CYS A 235 -17.27 13.49 -0.73
C CYS A 235 -16.50 12.49 -1.61
N ASP A 236 -15.53 11.78 -1.04
CA ASP A 236 -14.79 10.70 -1.71
C ASP A 236 -15.71 9.56 -2.16
N THR A 237 -16.68 9.17 -1.31
CA THR A 237 -17.67 8.15 -1.64
C THR A 237 -18.57 8.60 -2.80
N GLU A 238 -19.12 9.82 -2.75
CA GLU A 238 -19.98 10.34 -3.83
C GLU A 238 -19.22 10.46 -5.15
N LEU A 239 -17.94 10.86 -5.14
CA LEU A 239 -17.11 10.92 -6.34
C LEU A 239 -16.97 9.52 -6.97
N LYS A 240 -16.62 8.51 -6.16
CA LYS A 240 -16.49 7.11 -6.63
C LYS A 240 -17.80 6.54 -7.21
N LEU A 241 -18.94 6.91 -6.64
CA LEU A 241 -20.25 6.47 -7.12
C LEU A 241 -20.73 7.26 -8.34
N ALA A 242 -20.29 8.51 -8.49
CA ALA A 242 -20.59 9.33 -9.66
C ALA A 242 -19.78 8.91 -10.89
N GLU A 243 -18.62 8.27 -10.71
CA GLU A 243 -17.81 7.61 -11.77
C GLU A 243 -18.49 6.31 -12.25
N ASN A 244 -19.77 6.40 -12.62
CA ASN A 244 -20.53 5.32 -13.22
C ASN A 244 -20.22 5.28 -14.72
N GLU A 245 -19.10 4.64 -15.07
CA GLU A 245 -18.79 4.40 -16.48
C GLU A 245 -19.87 3.49 -17.07
N GLU A 246 -20.77 4.07 -17.87
CA GLU A 246 -21.78 3.32 -18.64
C GLU A 246 -21.13 2.40 -19.69
N GLU A 247 -19.85 2.65 -19.97
CA GLU A 247 -18.97 1.97 -20.92
C GLU A 247 -18.77 0.48 -20.61
N GLU A 248 -18.59 -0.33 -21.65
CA GLU A 248 -18.42 -1.79 -21.54
C GLU A 248 -17.11 -2.21 -20.85
N GLY A 249 -16.13 -1.30 -20.82
CA GLY A 249 -14.91 -1.50 -20.05
C GLY A 249 -13.78 -0.56 -20.47
N PHE A 250 -12.87 -0.33 -19.53
CA PHE A 250 -11.85 0.72 -19.55
C PHE A 250 -10.49 0.20 -19.03
N PHE A 251 -9.47 1.03 -19.17
CA PHE A 251 -8.08 0.73 -18.81
C PHE A 251 -7.51 1.77 -17.86
N TYR A 252 -6.63 1.34 -16.96
CA TYR A 252 -5.90 2.24 -16.07
C TYR A 252 -4.42 2.30 -16.48
N PRO A 253 -3.94 3.40 -17.08
CA PRO A 253 -2.51 3.60 -17.24
C PRO A 253 -1.81 3.61 -15.87
N HIS A 254 -0.63 3.00 -15.80
CA HIS A 254 0.16 2.90 -14.57
C HIS A 254 1.43 3.75 -14.66
N ASN A 255 1.85 4.27 -13.51
CA ASN A 255 3.18 4.84 -13.30
C ASN A 255 3.76 4.32 -11.98
N LEU A 256 4.99 4.73 -11.66
CA LEU A 256 5.73 4.27 -10.48
C LEU A 256 5.91 5.38 -9.45
N ASP A 257 5.99 5.00 -8.18
CA ASP A 257 6.72 5.85 -7.22
C ASP A 257 8.23 5.78 -7.46
N PHE A 258 9.00 6.57 -6.71
CA PHE A 258 10.47 6.59 -6.86
C PHE A 258 11.16 5.26 -6.49
N ARG A 259 10.46 4.31 -5.87
CA ARG A 259 10.98 3.02 -5.43
C ARG A 259 10.68 1.92 -6.45
N GLY A 260 9.77 2.17 -7.40
CA GLY A 260 9.34 1.21 -8.41
C GLY A 260 8.03 0.49 -8.08
N ARG A 261 7.25 0.92 -7.09
CA ARG A 261 5.88 0.41 -6.89
C ARG A 261 4.95 1.05 -7.90
N ALA A 262 4.14 0.23 -8.58
CA ALA A 262 3.19 0.71 -9.58
C ALA A 262 1.88 1.20 -8.95
N TYR A 263 1.29 2.20 -9.61
CA TYR A 263 0.04 2.84 -9.23
C TYR A 263 -0.75 3.21 -10.49
N PRO A 264 -2.07 2.97 -10.53
CA PRO A 264 -2.96 3.61 -11.48
C PRO A 264 -2.78 5.13 -11.44
N MET A 265 -2.79 5.76 -12.61
CA MET A 265 -2.70 7.22 -12.73
C MET A 265 -4.02 7.91 -12.37
N HIS A 266 -5.16 7.23 -12.58
CA HIS A 266 -6.47 7.71 -12.15
C HIS A 266 -6.59 7.62 -10.61
N PRO A 267 -6.88 8.73 -9.90
CA PRO A 267 -6.73 8.80 -8.44
C PRO A 267 -7.95 8.35 -7.62
N HIS A 268 -9.16 8.31 -8.19
CA HIS A 268 -10.40 8.14 -7.42
C HIS A 268 -10.90 6.70 -7.44
N LEU A 269 -11.60 6.27 -8.50
CA LEU A 269 -12.02 4.88 -8.67
C LEU A 269 -10.91 4.07 -9.36
N ASN A 270 -10.18 3.27 -8.59
CA ASN A 270 -9.22 2.30 -9.12
C ASN A 270 -9.07 1.10 -8.17
N HIS A 271 -8.51 0.02 -8.68
CA HIS A 271 -8.38 -1.25 -7.95
C HIS A 271 -7.40 -1.21 -6.74
N LEU A 272 -6.56 -0.17 -6.60
CA LEU A 272 -5.75 0.05 -5.39
C LEU A 272 -6.55 0.71 -4.26
N GLY A 273 -7.77 1.18 -4.54
CA GLY A 273 -8.65 1.87 -3.60
C GLY A 273 -9.20 1.01 -2.47
N SER A 274 -10.19 1.56 -1.77
CA SER A 274 -10.92 0.92 -0.66
C SER A 274 -11.75 -0.28 -1.12
N ASP A 275 -12.29 -1.06 -0.16
CA ASP A 275 -13.17 -2.21 -0.44
C ASP A 275 -14.30 -1.88 -1.43
N ILE A 276 -14.93 -0.70 -1.33
CA ILE A 276 -15.91 -0.20 -2.32
C ILE A 276 -15.35 -0.25 -3.75
N CYS A 277 -14.15 0.29 -3.98
CA CYS A 277 -13.53 0.33 -5.30
C CYS A 277 -13.25 -1.08 -5.83
N ARG A 278 -12.80 -1.99 -4.96
CA ARG A 278 -12.45 -3.37 -5.34
C ARG A 278 -13.69 -4.25 -5.52
N GLY A 279 -14.75 -4.00 -4.78
CA GLY A 279 -16.02 -4.70 -4.90
C GLY A 279 -16.79 -4.30 -6.16
N ILE A 280 -16.66 -3.05 -6.62
CA ILE A 280 -17.30 -2.59 -7.87
C ILE A 280 -16.45 -2.80 -9.12
N LEU A 281 -15.15 -3.08 -9.02
CA LEU A 281 -14.29 -3.31 -10.18
C LEU A 281 -14.05 -4.80 -10.40
N GLU A 282 -14.29 -5.26 -11.62
CA GLU A 282 -14.01 -6.63 -12.05
C GLU A 282 -13.34 -6.64 -13.43
N PHE A 283 -12.76 -7.77 -13.83
CA PHE A 283 -12.17 -7.88 -15.17
C PHE A 283 -13.26 -7.80 -16.25
N SER A 284 -13.00 -7.02 -17.30
CA SER A 284 -13.94 -6.91 -18.42
C SER A 284 -14.03 -8.23 -19.19
N GLU A 285 -12.87 -8.85 -19.47
CA GLU A 285 -12.79 -10.21 -20.01
C GLU A 285 -13.19 -11.22 -18.92
N GLY A 286 -14.13 -12.11 -19.22
CA GLY A 286 -14.51 -13.22 -18.34
C GLY A 286 -13.90 -14.55 -18.80
N ARG A 287 -13.61 -15.45 -17.86
CA ARG A 287 -13.10 -16.79 -18.15
C ARG A 287 -13.94 -17.87 -17.47
N PRO A 288 -14.12 -19.06 -18.08
CA PRO A 288 -14.79 -20.18 -17.42
C PRO A 288 -13.99 -20.60 -16.18
N LEU A 289 -14.68 -20.87 -15.07
CA LEU A 289 -14.04 -21.21 -13.80
C LEU A 289 -13.15 -22.47 -13.91
N GLY A 290 -13.62 -23.51 -14.59
CA GLY A 290 -13.05 -24.85 -14.48
C GLY A 290 -13.10 -25.41 -13.05
N LYS A 291 -12.56 -26.62 -12.87
CA LYS A 291 -12.47 -27.27 -11.54
C LYS A 291 -11.65 -26.46 -10.56
N SER A 292 -10.46 -26.02 -11.00
CA SER A 292 -9.56 -25.26 -10.15
C SER A 292 -10.13 -23.88 -9.83
N GLY A 293 -10.70 -23.16 -10.79
CA GLY A 293 -11.25 -21.83 -10.53
C GLY A 293 -12.47 -21.86 -9.62
N LEU A 294 -13.34 -22.87 -9.70
CA LEU A 294 -14.43 -23.00 -8.73
C LEU A 294 -13.89 -23.18 -7.30
N ARG A 295 -12.85 -24.00 -7.14
CA ARG A 295 -12.15 -24.19 -5.87
C ARG A 295 -11.53 -22.88 -5.37
N TRP A 296 -10.85 -22.14 -6.24
CA TRP A 296 -10.22 -20.87 -5.89
C TRP A 296 -11.22 -19.76 -5.59
N LEU A 297 -12.37 -19.73 -6.26
CA LEU A 297 -13.45 -18.79 -5.94
C LEU A 297 -14.02 -19.04 -4.53
N LYS A 298 -14.20 -20.31 -4.14
CA LYS A 298 -14.60 -20.68 -2.77
C LYS A 298 -13.55 -20.28 -1.73
N ILE A 299 -12.26 -20.49 -2.03
CA ILE A 299 -11.15 -20.07 -1.16
C ILE A 299 -11.08 -18.54 -1.07
N HIS A 300 -11.32 -17.84 -2.18
CA HIS A 300 -11.30 -16.39 -2.24
C HIS A 300 -12.37 -15.78 -1.34
N LEU A 301 -13.61 -16.30 -1.39
CA LEU A 301 -14.68 -15.89 -0.47
C LEU A 301 -14.27 -16.08 1.00
N ALA A 302 -13.69 -17.22 1.34
CA ALA A 302 -13.19 -17.48 2.69
C ALA A 302 -12.04 -16.54 3.10
N ASN A 303 -11.17 -16.15 2.16
CA ASN A 303 -10.12 -15.16 2.43
C ASN A 303 -10.70 -13.77 2.72
N LEU A 304 -11.69 -13.33 1.92
CA LEU A 304 -12.38 -12.04 2.09
C LEU A 304 -13.19 -11.97 3.40
N PHE A 305 -13.77 -13.09 3.82
CA PHE A 305 -14.44 -13.19 5.11
C PHE A 305 -13.46 -12.95 6.28
N ALA A 306 -12.20 -13.39 6.11
CA ALA A 306 -11.11 -13.21 7.06
C ALA A 306 -11.46 -13.71 8.47
N ASN A 307 -11.23 -12.90 9.52
CA ASN A 307 -11.56 -13.23 10.92
C ASN A 307 -10.99 -14.58 11.42
N GLY A 308 -9.82 -14.98 10.91
CA GLY A 308 -9.15 -16.23 11.26
C GLY A 308 -9.43 -17.37 10.29
N VAL A 309 -10.43 -17.25 9.41
CA VAL A 309 -10.72 -18.20 8.32
C VAL A 309 -9.56 -18.21 7.32
N ASP A 310 -8.99 -17.04 7.03
CA ASP A 310 -7.81 -16.86 6.18
C ASP A 310 -6.54 -17.55 6.75
N LYS A 311 -6.59 -18.02 8.00
CA LYS A 311 -5.49 -18.77 8.66
C LYS A 311 -5.69 -20.28 8.61
N LEU A 312 -6.83 -20.76 8.15
CA LEU A 312 -7.06 -22.16 7.89
C LEU A 312 -6.26 -22.64 6.67
N SER A 313 -6.05 -23.95 6.59
CA SER A 313 -5.57 -24.60 5.35
C SER A 313 -6.57 -24.37 4.22
N HIS A 314 -6.15 -24.58 2.96
CA HIS A 314 -7.08 -24.46 1.83
C HIS A 314 -8.33 -25.34 2.00
N GLU A 315 -8.19 -26.57 2.50
CA GLU A 315 -9.32 -27.45 2.78
C GLU A 315 -10.23 -26.91 3.89
N GLY A 316 -9.67 -26.30 4.94
CA GLY A 316 -10.47 -25.64 5.98
C GLY A 316 -11.23 -24.42 5.46
N ARG A 317 -10.65 -23.67 4.52
CA ARG A 317 -11.32 -22.56 3.84
C ARG A 317 -12.44 -23.03 2.92
N LEU A 318 -12.24 -24.13 2.19
CA LEU A 318 -13.29 -24.76 1.39
C LEU A 318 -14.45 -25.22 2.28
N ALA A 319 -14.16 -25.96 3.35
CA ALA A 319 -15.17 -26.41 4.30
C ALA A 319 -15.96 -25.24 4.91
N PHE A 320 -15.29 -24.13 5.22
CA PHE A 320 -15.97 -22.91 5.67
C PHE A 320 -17.02 -22.45 4.64
N THR A 321 -16.63 -22.32 3.37
CA THR A 321 -17.54 -21.90 2.30
C THR A 321 -18.69 -22.89 2.08
N GLU A 322 -18.44 -24.21 2.09
CA GLU A 322 -19.49 -25.23 1.96
C GLU A 322 -20.49 -25.19 3.14
N ASN A 323 -20.02 -24.90 4.35
CA ASN A 323 -20.89 -24.83 5.53
C ASN A 323 -21.77 -23.57 5.57
N HIS A 324 -21.52 -22.59 4.69
CA HIS A 324 -22.25 -21.32 4.66
C HIS A 324 -22.96 -21.10 3.31
N LEU A 325 -23.22 -22.16 2.53
CA LEU A 325 -23.89 -22.04 1.22
C LEU A 325 -25.25 -21.32 1.33
N ASP A 326 -26.04 -21.60 2.36
CA ASP A 326 -27.33 -20.93 2.57
C ASP A 326 -27.16 -19.42 2.80
N ASP A 327 -26.14 -19.01 3.54
CA ASP A 327 -25.85 -17.59 3.80
C ASP A 327 -25.29 -16.90 2.55
N ILE A 328 -24.55 -17.64 1.71
CA ILE A 328 -24.05 -17.17 0.42
C ILE A 328 -25.20 -16.94 -0.55
N PHE A 329 -26.14 -17.89 -0.66
CA PHE A 329 -27.33 -17.75 -1.50
C PHE A 329 -28.24 -16.61 -1.00
N ASP A 330 -28.47 -16.51 0.31
CA ASP A 330 -29.24 -15.40 0.90
C ASP A 330 -28.58 -14.04 0.64
N SER A 331 -27.25 -13.95 0.80
CA SER A 331 -26.49 -12.72 0.51
C SER A 331 -26.55 -12.33 -0.97
N ALA A 332 -26.56 -13.30 -1.88
CA ALA A 332 -26.63 -13.07 -3.32
C ALA A 332 -28.04 -12.64 -3.79
N ASP A 333 -29.10 -13.21 -3.21
CA ASP A 333 -30.49 -12.97 -3.64
C ASP A 333 -31.13 -11.77 -2.92
N ARG A 334 -30.83 -11.63 -1.63
CA ARG A 334 -31.44 -10.63 -0.73
C ARG A 334 -30.35 -9.88 0.04
N PRO A 335 -29.43 -9.17 -0.65
CA PRO A 335 -28.25 -8.55 -0.03
C PRO A 335 -28.60 -7.54 1.08
N LEU A 336 -29.75 -6.88 1.01
CA LEU A 336 -30.21 -5.90 2.01
C LEU A 336 -31.38 -6.40 2.85
N GLU A 337 -32.21 -7.28 2.31
CA GLU A 337 -33.43 -7.75 2.97
C GLU A 337 -33.26 -9.10 3.70
N GLY A 338 -32.16 -9.81 3.45
CA GLY A 338 -31.82 -11.09 4.06
C GLY A 338 -31.08 -10.94 5.38
N LYS A 339 -30.29 -11.95 5.75
CA LYS A 339 -29.45 -12.00 6.95
C LYS A 339 -28.25 -11.03 6.88
N ARG A 340 -27.89 -10.59 5.66
CA ARG A 340 -26.73 -9.72 5.39
C ARG A 340 -25.41 -10.29 5.92
N TRP A 341 -25.24 -11.60 5.80
CA TRP A 341 -24.07 -12.32 6.33
C TRP A 341 -22.73 -11.73 5.82
N TRP A 342 -22.71 -11.31 4.55
CA TRP A 342 -21.57 -10.65 3.91
C TRP A 342 -21.03 -9.40 4.67
N LEU A 343 -21.85 -8.71 5.48
CA LEU A 343 -21.40 -7.58 6.31
C LEU A 343 -20.46 -7.99 7.45
N SER A 344 -20.38 -9.29 7.78
CA SER A 344 -19.49 -9.81 8.82
C SER A 344 -18.06 -10.04 8.33
N ALA A 345 -17.82 -9.93 7.03
CA ALA A 345 -16.49 -10.04 6.42
C ALA A 345 -15.60 -8.83 6.74
N GLU A 346 -14.27 -8.99 6.67
CA GLU A 346 -13.33 -7.86 6.76
C GLU A 346 -13.40 -6.97 5.51
N ASP A 347 -13.73 -7.55 4.36
CA ASP A 347 -13.93 -6.85 3.08
C ASP A 347 -15.37 -7.11 2.54
N PRO A 348 -16.39 -6.38 3.04
CA PRO A 348 -17.80 -6.68 2.79
C PRO A 348 -18.21 -6.67 1.32
N PHE A 349 -17.84 -5.64 0.54
CA PHE A 349 -18.31 -5.49 -0.83
C PHE A 349 -17.62 -6.47 -1.79
N GLN A 350 -16.33 -6.73 -1.59
CA GLN A 350 -15.64 -7.82 -2.29
C GLN A 350 -16.27 -9.19 -1.94
N CYS A 351 -16.61 -9.42 -0.66
CA CYS A 351 -17.27 -10.66 -0.22
C CYS A 351 -18.64 -10.83 -0.88
N LEU A 352 -19.44 -9.76 -0.95
CA LEU A 352 -20.72 -9.75 -1.65
C LEU A 352 -20.57 -10.06 -3.15
N ALA A 353 -19.58 -9.46 -3.81
CA ALA A 353 -19.28 -9.76 -5.22
C ALA A 353 -18.97 -11.25 -5.43
N ALA A 354 -18.15 -11.83 -4.54
CA ALA A 354 -17.82 -13.26 -4.56
C ALA A 354 -19.04 -14.14 -4.26
N CYS A 355 -19.90 -13.77 -3.30
CA CYS A 355 -21.15 -14.49 -3.01
C CYS A 355 -22.05 -14.54 -4.24
N ILE A 356 -22.21 -13.40 -4.91
CA ILE A 356 -23.01 -13.26 -6.13
C ILE A 356 -22.50 -14.20 -7.24
N ASN A 357 -21.19 -14.17 -7.53
CA ASN A 357 -20.62 -14.99 -8.60
C ASN A 357 -20.62 -16.49 -8.25
N LEU A 358 -20.35 -16.85 -6.99
CA LEU A 358 -20.39 -18.24 -6.54
C LEU A 358 -21.82 -18.80 -6.57
N ALA A 359 -22.82 -18.02 -6.17
CA ALA A 359 -24.22 -18.41 -6.25
C ALA A 359 -24.66 -18.68 -7.70
N GLU A 360 -24.25 -17.83 -8.64
CA GLU A 360 -24.48 -18.04 -10.08
C GLU A 360 -23.83 -19.33 -10.58
N ALA A 361 -22.57 -19.58 -10.18
CA ALA A 361 -21.86 -20.81 -10.55
C ALA A 361 -22.54 -22.06 -10.00
N LEU A 362 -22.90 -22.08 -8.71
CA LEU A 362 -23.48 -23.25 -8.06
C LEU A 362 -24.91 -23.56 -8.49
N ARG A 363 -25.64 -22.59 -9.05
CA ARG A 363 -26.98 -22.79 -9.63
C ARG A 363 -26.92 -23.30 -11.08
N SER A 364 -25.79 -23.16 -11.76
CA SER A 364 -25.59 -23.72 -13.09
C SER A 364 -25.54 -25.25 -13.02
N LEU A 365 -26.07 -25.91 -14.05
CA LEU A 365 -25.94 -27.37 -14.21
C LEU A 365 -24.47 -27.80 -14.34
N SER A 366 -23.61 -26.89 -14.78
CA SER A 366 -22.18 -27.09 -14.96
C SER A 366 -21.40 -25.90 -14.37
N PRO A 367 -21.20 -25.85 -13.04
CA PRO A 367 -20.54 -24.73 -12.35
C PRO A 367 -19.15 -24.38 -12.91
N GLU A 368 -18.42 -25.39 -13.39
CA GLU A 368 -17.10 -25.23 -14.01
C GLU A 368 -17.12 -24.43 -15.31
N THR A 369 -18.27 -24.36 -15.99
CA THR A 369 -18.41 -23.62 -17.27
C THR A 369 -18.89 -22.19 -17.07
N THR A 370 -19.29 -21.82 -15.85
CA THR A 370 -19.73 -20.45 -15.54
C THR A 370 -18.58 -19.48 -15.76
N ILE A 371 -18.87 -18.42 -16.52
CA ILE A 371 -17.91 -17.35 -16.80
C ILE A 371 -17.80 -16.45 -15.57
N SER A 372 -16.59 -16.33 -15.04
CA SER A 372 -16.29 -15.43 -13.93
C SER A 372 -15.43 -14.27 -14.41
N HIS A 373 -15.71 -13.11 -13.83
CA HIS A 373 -14.98 -11.85 -14.02
C HIS A 373 -14.23 -11.42 -12.76
N ILE A 374 -14.41 -12.15 -11.66
CA ILE A 374 -13.91 -11.78 -10.35
C ILE A 374 -12.39 -11.96 -10.31
N PRO A 375 -11.63 -10.90 -9.99
CA PRO A 375 -10.21 -11.04 -9.69
C PRO A 375 -10.04 -11.82 -8.37
N VAL A 376 -9.32 -12.93 -8.38
CA VAL A 376 -8.99 -13.69 -7.17
C VAL A 376 -7.64 -13.23 -6.63
N HIS A 377 -7.63 -12.81 -5.36
CA HIS A 377 -6.46 -12.21 -4.72
C HIS A 377 -5.53 -13.27 -4.11
N GLN A 378 -4.22 -13.11 -4.32
CA GLN A 378 -3.16 -13.87 -3.65
C GLN A 378 -2.23 -12.90 -2.90
N ASP A 379 -2.34 -12.87 -1.57
CA ASP A 379 -1.60 -11.95 -0.69
C ASP A 379 -0.32 -12.56 -0.09
N GLY A 380 0.74 -11.77 -0.03
CA GLY A 380 1.94 -12.10 0.75
C GLY A 380 1.68 -12.11 2.27
N SER A 381 2.19 -13.12 2.99
CA SER A 381 1.94 -13.26 4.44
C SER A 381 2.56 -12.14 5.29
N CYS A 382 3.73 -11.64 4.87
CA CYS A 382 4.35 -10.40 5.34
C CYS A 382 5.51 -10.07 4.38
N ASN A 383 5.19 -9.41 3.27
CA ASN A 383 6.11 -9.35 2.13
C ASN A 383 7.50 -8.79 2.47
N GLY A 384 7.58 -7.72 3.26
CA GLY A 384 8.85 -7.17 3.71
C GLY A 384 9.73 -8.17 4.47
N LEU A 385 9.15 -9.02 5.33
CA LEU A 385 9.91 -10.08 6.02
C LEU A 385 10.26 -11.24 5.08
N GLN A 386 9.44 -11.54 4.08
CA GLN A 386 9.78 -12.54 3.05
C GLN A 386 11.03 -12.10 2.29
N HIS A 387 11.07 -10.84 1.83
CA HIS A 387 12.24 -10.28 1.17
C HIS A 387 13.49 -10.26 2.08
N TYR A 388 13.37 -9.89 3.36
CA TYR A 388 14.50 -9.95 4.29
C TYR A 388 14.97 -11.38 4.58
N ALA A 389 14.07 -12.33 4.75
CA ALA A 389 14.41 -13.74 4.98
C ALA A 389 15.14 -14.33 3.76
N ALA A 390 14.75 -13.95 2.55
CA ALA A 390 15.43 -14.33 1.32
C ALA A 390 16.82 -13.69 1.21
N LEU A 391 16.95 -12.37 1.43
CA LEU A 391 18.24 -11.65 1.44
C LEU A 391 19.22 -12.24 2.46
N GLY A 392 18.73 -12.49 3.69
CA GLY A 392 19.50 -13.03 4.79
C GLY A 392 19.70 -14.53 4.76
N ARG A 393 19.07 -15.23 3.81
CA ARG A 393 19.01 -16.70 3.74
C ARG A 393 18.66 -17.34 5.09
N ASP A 394 17.74 -16.71 5.81
CA ASP A 394 17.31 -17.09 7.16
C ASP A 394 16.24 -18.17 7.10
N LYS A 395 16.60 -19.41 7.45
CA LYS A 395 15.68 -20.56 7.39
C LYS A 395 14.53 -20.45 8.40
N LEU A 396 14.79 -19.95 9.61
CA LEU A 396 13.77 -19.83 10.65
C LEU A 396 12.81 -18.69 10.32
N GLY A 397 13.36 -17.54 9.93
CA GLY A 397 12.59 -16.41 9.43
C GLY A 397 11.73 -16.81 8.22
N ALA A 398 12.31 -17.52 7.25
CA ALA A 398 11.63 -18.00 6.05
C ALA A 398 10.45 -18.94 6.36
N ALA A 399 10.59 -19.84 7.33
CA ALA A 399 9.50 -20.71 7.77
C ALA A 399 8.36 -19.90 8.41
N ALA A 400 8.68 -18.88 9.22
CA ALA A 400 7.67 -18.03 9.85
C ALA A 400 6.85 -17.19 8.85
N VAL A 401 7.36 -16.99 7.64
CA VAL A 401 6.72 -16.19 6.57
C VAL A 401 6.39 -17.00 5.32
N ASN A 402 6.24 -18.32 5.45
CA ASN A 402 5.73 -19.23 4.42
C ASN A 402 6.59 -19.31 3.15
N LEU A 403 7.90 -19.04 3.24
CA LEU A 403 8.86 -19.33 2.17
C LEU A 403 9.31 -20.80 2.16
N VAL A 404 9.09 -21.51 3.27
CA VAL A 404 9.32 -22.95 3.40
C VAL A 404 7.96 -23.63 3.48
N ALA A 405 7.81 -24.75 2.78
CA ALA A 405 6.57 -25.54 2.80
C ALA A 405 6.25 -26.01 4.23
N GLY A 406 4.98 -25.90 4.61
CA GLY A 406 4.45 -26.39 5.87
C GLY A 406 3.03 -26.93 5.67
N GLU A 407 2.54 -27.73 6.61
CA GLU A 407 1.20 -28.34 6.51
C GLU A 407 0.06 -27.31 6.63
N LYS A 408 0.31 -26.21 7.34
CA LYS A 408 -0.61 -25.09 7.52
C LYS A 408 0.13 -23.78 7.31
N PRO A 409 -0.55 -22.73 6.82
CA PRO A 409 0.05 -21.41 6.72
C PRO A 409 0.54 -20.92 8.09
N ALA A 410 1.82 -20.59 8.20
CA ALA A 410 2.38 -19.94 9.38
C ALA A 410 1.84 -18.51 9.50
N ASP A 411 1.58 -18.08 10.74
CA ASP A 411 1.17 -16.70 11.04
C ASP A 411 2.22 -16.03 11.93
N VAL A 412 3.15 -15.33 11.27
CA VAL A 412 4.26 -14.60 11.91
C VAL A 412 3.77 -13.70 13.06
N TYR A 413 2.59 -13.09 12.91
CA TYR A 413 2.03 -12.18 13.90
C TYR A 413 1.62 -12.91 15.17
N SER A 414 0.97 -14.08 15.07
CA SER A 414 0.66 -14.92 16.24
C SER A 414 1.93 -15.45 16.90
N GLY A 415 2.95 -15.82 16.11
CA GLY A 415 4.26 -16.21 16.65
C GLY A 415 4.92 -15.09 17.47
N ILE A 416 4.89 -13.86 16.97
CA ILE A 416 5.41 -12.68 17.69
C ILE A 416 4.56 -12.38 18.92
N ALA A 417 3.22 -12.42 18.80
CA ALA A 417 2.31 -12.19 19.93
C ALA A 417 2.58 -13.19 21.07
N ALA A 418 2.79 -14.47 20.75
CA ALA A 418 3.15 -15.50 21.72
C ALA A 418 4.48 -15.20 22.43
N ARG A 419 5.50 -14.76 21.68
CA ARG A 419 6.80 -14.35 22.26
C ARG A 419 6.67 -13.11 23.14
N VAL A 420 5.90 -12.09 22.71
CA VAL A 420 5.60 -10.89 23.50
C VAL A 420 4.90 -11.27 24.80
N LEU A 421 3.87 -12.12 24.72
CA LEU A 421 3.13 -12.61 25.88
C LEU A 421 4.05 -13.36 26.86
N LYS A 422 4.97 -14.19 26.35
CA LYS A 422 5.96 -14.89 27.19
C LYS A 422 6.84 -13.89 27.96
N ILE A 423 7.44 -12.92 27.27
CA ILE A 423 8.29 -11.89 27.89
C ILE A 423 7.50 -11.09 28.93
N MET A 424 6.25 -10.69 28.62
CA MET A 424 5.42 -9.95 29.56
C MET A 424 5.01 -10.78 30.79
N LYS A 425 4.78 -12.09 30.65
CA LYS A 425 4.51 -12.97 31.80
C LYS A 425 5.71 -13.06 32.74
N GLU A 426 6.91 -13.18 32.19
CA GLU A 426 8.16 -13.19 32.97
C GLU A 426 8.38 -11.83 33.67
N ASP A 427 8.18 -10.72 32.95
CA ASP A 427 8.32 -9.37 33.49
C ASP A 427 7.28 -9.07 34.59
N ALA A 428 6.06 -9.59 34.48
CA ALA A 428 4.99 -9.39 35.47
C ALA A 428 5.27 -10.05 36.82
N GLN A 429 6.11 -11.09 36.86
CA GLN A 429 6.52 -11.79 38.07
C GLN A 429 7.63 -11.06 38.84
N LYS A 430 8.32 -10.10 38.21
CA LYS A 430 9.37 -9.32 38.85
C LYS A 430 8.79 -8.39 39.92
N ASP A 431 9.62 -8.06 40.91
CA ASP A 431 9.27 -7.10 41.94
C ASP A 431 9.10 -5.69 41.33
N PRO A 432 7.91 -5.05 41.44
CA PRO A 432 7.69 -3.68 40.96
C PRO A 432 8.64 -2.64 41.55
N ALA A 433 9.19 -2.85 42.75
CA ALA A 433 10.15 -1.94 43.36
C ALA A 433 11.50 -1.93 42.60
N VAL A 434 11.88 -3.07 42.02
CA VAL A 434 13.12 -3.24 41.25
C VAL A 434 12.87 -3.02 39.75
N PHE A 435 11.71 -3.42 39.25
CA PHE A 435 11.32 -3.33 37.86
C PHE A 435 9.93 -2.69 37.71
N PRO A 436 9.84 -1.36 37.60
CA PRO A 436 8.55 -0.65 37.54
C PRO A 436 7.64 -1.09 36.38
N ASP A 437 8.22 -1.60 35.30
CA ASP A 437 7.50 -2.14 34.14
C ASP A 437 6.71 -3.43 34.48
N ALA A 438 6.96 -4.08 35.61
CA ALA A 438 6.18 -5.24 36.07
C ALA A 438 4.67 -4.93 36.19
N LEU A 439 4.33 -3.71 36.64
CA LEU A 439 2.92 -3.26 36.74
C LEU A 439 2.29 -3.08 35.35
N ARG A 440 3.07 -2.61 34.37
CA ARG A 440 2.61 -2.44 32.98
C ARG A 440 2.43 -3.80 32.32
N ALA A 441 3.33 -4.74 32.58
CA ALA A 441 3.23 -6.11 32.11
C ALA A 441 1.95 -6.79 32.64
N ARG A 442 1.67 -6.69 33.95
CA ARG A 442 0.42 -7.21 34.55
C ARG A 442 -0.84 -6.65 33.90
N LEU A 443 -0.85 -5.35 33.58
CA LEU A 443 -1.97 -4.69 32.92
C LEU A 443 -2.21 -5.20 31.49
N LEU A 444 -1.14 -5.59 30.79
CA LEU A 444 -1.17 -5.90 29.37
C LEU A 444 -1.30 -7.38 29.02
N ILE A 445 -1.02 -8.30 29.94
CA ILE A 445 -1.02 -9.76 29.66
C ILE A 445 -2.30 -10.22 28.95
N ASN A 446 -3.47 -9.74 29.39
CA ASN A 446 -4.77 -10.11 28.81
C ASN A 446 -5.14 -9.33 27.54
N GLN A 447 -4.28 -8.41 27.11
CA GLN A 447 -4.47 -7.57 25.93
C GLN A 447 -3.57 -7.98 24.76
N VAL A 448 -2.58 -8.85 24.97
CA VAL A 448 -1.66 -9.28 23.92
C VAL A 448 -2.32 -10.33 23.03
N ASP A 449 -2.58 -9.93 21.79
CA ASP A 449 -3.03 -10.84 20.73
C ASP A 449 -2.39 -10.45 19.39
N ARG A 450 -2.74 -11.21 18.35
CA ARG A 450 -2.34 -10.97 16.97
C ARG A 450 -2.67 -9.53 16.50
N LYS A 451 -3.87 -9.04 16.79
CA LYS A 451 -4.38 -7.73 16.32
C LYS A 451 -3.60 -6.57 16.94
N LEU A 452 -3.15 -6.70 18.19
CA LEU A 452 -2.32 -5.72 18.88
C LEU A 452 -0.97 -5.53 18.21
N VAL A 453 -0.29 -6.64 17.86
CA VAL A 453 1.09 -6.59 17.32
C VAL A 453 1.16 -6.47 15.80
N LYS A 454 0.13 -6.91 15.05
CA LYS A 454 0.11 -6.98 13.57
C LYS A 454 0.61 -5.70 12.92
N GLN A 455 0.01 -4.55 13.26
CA GLN A 455 0.34 -3.28 12.63
C GLN A 455 1.79 -2.84 12.90
N THR A 456 2.25 -3.01 14.14
CA THR A 456 3.62 -2.66 14.52
C THR A 456 4.64 -3.55 13.84
N VAL A 457 4.40 -4.86 13.77
CA VAL A 457 5.27 -5.79 13.05
C VAL A 457 5.32 -5.44 11.55
N MET A 458 4.16 -5.25 10.92
CA MET A 458 4.04 -4.90 9.50
C MET A 458 4.79 -3.62 9.14
N THR A 459 4.70 -2.59 9.99
CA THR A 459 5.31 -1.29 9.68
C THR A 459 6.77 -1.20 10.12
N SER A 460 7.23 -2.06 11.03
CA SER A 460 8.62 -2.05 11.50
C SER A 460 9.61 -2.43 10.42
N VAL A 461 9.27 -3.42 9.58
CA VAL A 461 10.09 -3.75 8.40
C VAL A 461 10.12 -2.64 7.36
N TYR A 462 9.16 -1.73 7.42
CA TYR A 462 9.08 -0.55 6.57
C TYR A 462 9.57 0.73 7.27
N GLY A 463 10.39 0.59 8.31
CA GLY A 463 11.13 1.71 8.92
C GLY A 463 10.31 2.54 9.90
N VAL A 464 9.24 1.99 10.49
CA VAL A 464 8.55 2.67 11.60
C VAL A 464 9.54 2.91 12.75
N THR A 465 9.52 4.12 13.30
CA THR A 465 10.30 4.43 14.51
C THR A 465 9.60 3.90 15.75
N TYR A 466 10.31 3.79 16.86
CA TYR A 466 9.72 3.47 18.16
C TYR A 466 8.50 4.33 18.52
N ILE A 467 8.55 5.63 18.20
CA ILE A 467 7.43 6.56 18.44
C ILE A 467 6.20 6.14 17.62
N GLY A 468 6.40 5.82 16.34
CA GLY A 468 5.31 5.33 15.48
C GLY A 468 4.76 3.99 15.93
N ALA A 469 5.62 3.06 16.34
CA ALA A 469 5.22 1.76 16.91
C ALA A 469 4.36 1.94 18.17
N ARG A 470 4.77 2.80 19.10
CA ARG A 470 4.01 3.14 20.31
C ARG A 470 2.63 3.71 19.95
N ASP A 471 2.56 4.65 19.00
CA ASP A 471 1.30 5.30 18.64
C ASP A 471 0.31 4.32 17.99
N GLN A 472 0.80 3.38 17.20
CA GLN A 472 -0.01 2.30 16.64
C GLN A 472 -0.58 1.39 17.73
N ILE A 473 0.26 0.93 18.67
CA ILE A 473 -0.19 0.10 19.80
C ILE A 473 -1.16 0.88 20.69
N LYS A 474 -0.86 2.14 20.99
CA LYS A 474 -1.75 3.01 21.79
C LYS A 474 -3.14 3.10 21.16
N ARG A 475 -3.22 3.28 19.83
CA ARG A 475 -4.49 3.31 19.11
C ARG A 475 -5.25 1.98 19.26
N ARG A 476 -4.58 0.84 19.09
CA ARG A 476 -5.20 -0.49 19.27
C ARG A 476 -5.66 -0.77 20.69
N LEU A 477 -4.93 -0.31 21.69
CA LEU A 477 -5.36 -0.40 23.10
C LEU A 477 -6.55 0.51 23.38
N LYS A 478 -6.58 1.69 22.78
CA LYS A 478 -7.71 2.64 22.90
C LYS A 478 -8.99 2.11 22.24
N GLU A 479 -8.88 1.44 21.10
CA GLU A 479 -10.02 0.76 20.43
C GLU A 479 -10.69 -0.30 21.31
N ARG A 480 -9.97 -0.88 22.28
CA ARG A 480 -10.47 -1.92 23.19
C ARG A 480 -11.09 -1.37 24.47
N ASP A 481 -10.94 -0.06 24.71
CA ASP A 481 -11.31 0.62 25.96
C ASP A 481 -10.80 -0.08 27.24
N ALA A 482 -9.69 -0.81 27.14
CA ALA A 482 -9.17 -1.65 28.22
C ALA A 482 -8.46 -0.86 29.33
N ILE A 483 -8.07 0.40 29.06
CA ILE A 483 -7.33 1.27 29.99
C ILE A 483 -7.93 2.68 29.92
N ALA A 484 -8.76 3.03 30.91
CA ALA A 484 -9.46 4.32 30.95
C ALA A 484 -8.54 5.52 31.24
N ASP A 485 -7.43 5.31 31.95
CA ASP A 485 -6.46 6.35 32.30
C ASP A 485 -5.45 6.57 31.17
N ASP A 486 -5.49 7.75 30.55
CA ASP A 486 -4.64 8.13 29.41
C ASP A 486 -3.13 8.08 29.71
N ALA A 487 -2.72 8.38 30.95
CA ALA A 487 -1.31 8.35 31.35
C ALA A 487 -0.84 6.90 31.52
N LYS A 488 -1.65 6.05 32.15
CA LYS A 488 -1.40 4.60 32.22
C LYS A 488 -1.38 3.96 30.84
N LEU A 489 -2.32 4.34 29.97
CA LEU A 489 -2.39 3.88 28.58
C LEU A 489 -1.11 4.25 27.81
N PHE A 490 -0.61 5.47 27.97
CA PHE A 490 0.64 5.89 27.33
C PHE A 490 1.84 5.08 27.83
N GLY A 491 1.95 4.89 29.15
CA GLY A 491 3.01 4.07 29.74
C GLY A 491 2.96 2.61 29.28
N ALA A 492 1.76 2.02 29.26
CA ALA A 492 1.52 0.67 28.77
C ALA A 492 1.91 0.53 27.28
N ALA A 493 1.51 1.48 26.43
CA ALA A 493 1.86 1.47 25.02
C ALA A 493 3.38 1.57 24.78
N CYS A 494 4.10 2.37 25.57
CA CYS A 494 5.56 2.44 25.53
C CYS A 494 6.21 1.08 25.81
N TYR A 495 5.81 0.44 26.91
CA TYR A 495 6.32 -0.88 27.30
C TYR A 495 5.99 -1.94 26.23
N ALA A 496 4.73 -2.01 25.80
CA ALA A 496 4.28 -2.96 24.77
C ALA A 496 5.04 -2.79 23.44
N ALA A 497 5.28 -1.55 22.99
CA ALA A 497 6.06 -1.29 21.78
C ALA A 497 7.50 -1.76 21.91
N LYS A 498 8.14 -1.50 23.06
CA LYS A 498 9.51 -1.97 23.34
C LYS A 498 9.58 -3.49 23.27
N ILE A 499 8.71 -4.20 23.99
CA ILE A 499 8.72 -5.67 24.00
C ILE A 499 8.40 -6.26 22.62
N THR A 500 7.47 -5.65 21.87
CA THR A 500 7.14 -6.09 20.50
C THR A 500 8.34 -5.97 19.56
N LEU A 501 9.06 -4.85 19.59
CA LEU A 501 10.25 -4.64 18.77
C LEU A 501 11.40 -5.57 19.20
N THR A 502 11.57 -5.82 20.50
CA THR A 502 12.53 -6.80 21.02
C THR A 502 12.20 -8.21 20.53
N ALA A 503 10.94 -8.64 20.62
CA ALA A 503 10.51 -9.95 20.15
C ALA A 503 10.72 -10.13 18.65
N LEU A 504 10.42 -9.08 17.85
CA LEU A 504 10.67 -9.06 16.41
C LEU A 504 12.16 -9.22 16.09
N GLY A 505 13.03 -8.44 16.76
CA GLY A 505 14.48 -8.48 16.54
C GLY A 505 15.12 -9.81 16.94
N GLN A 506 14.57 -10.48 17.95
CA GLN A 506 15.02 -11.82 18.36
C GLN A 506 14.59 -12.91 17.38
N MET A 507 13.48 -12.73 16.66
CA MET A 507 12.97 -13.72 15.71
C MET A 507 13.56 -13.55 14.31
N PHE A 508 13.94 -12.33 13.92
CA PHE A 508 14.50 -12.01 12.60
C PHE A 508 15.84 -11.29 12.72
N GLU A 509 16.82 -11.98 13.31
CA GLU A 509 18.15 -11.41 13.52
C GLU A 509 18.85 -11.06 12.19
N ALA A 510 18.77 -11.93 11.18
CA ALA A 510 19.35 -11.67 9.87
C ALA A 510 18.76 -10.41 9.22
N ALA A 511 17.43 -10.23 9.31
CA ALA A 511 16.77 -9.03 8.81
C ALA A 511 17.28 -7.77 9.53
N ARG A 512 17.43 -7.84 10.86
CA ARG A 512 17.97 -6.73 11.67
C ARG A 512 19.41 -6.38 11.31
N SER A 513 20.25 -7.38 11.07
CA SER A 513 21.63 -7.19 10.64
C SER A 513 21.70 -6.50 9.27
N ILE A 514 20.89 -6.94 8.30
CA ILE A 514 20.81 -6.30 6.97
C ILE A 514 20.29 -4.86 7.08
N MET A 515 19.21 -4.62 7.84
CA MET A 515 18.68 -3.27 8.06
C MET A 515 19.73 -2.33 8.68
N THR A 516 20.52 -2.85 9.62
CA THR A 516 21.59 -2.09 10.27
C THR A 516 22.70 -1.78 9.28
N TRP A 517 23.14 -2.77 8.50
CA TRP A 517 24.16 -2.59 7.46
C TRP A 517 23.74 -1.56 6.42
N LEU A 518 22.52 -1.66 5.87
CA LEU A 518 21.95 -0.66 4.96
C LEU A 518 21.99 0.74 5.61
N GLY A 519 21.54 0.86 6.86
CA GLY A 519 21.54 2.13 7.59
C GLY A 519 22.93 2.75 7.74
N GLU A 520 23.97 1.95 8.01
CA GLU A 520 25.34 2.45 8.12
C GLU A 520 25.92 2.86 6.76
N CYS A 521 25.67 2.08 5.68
CA CYS A 521 26.03 2.49 4.32
C CYS A 521 25.39 3.84 3.95
N ALA A 522 24.09 4.00 4.23
CA ALA A 522 23.37 5.25 3.98
C ALA A 522 23.92 6.42 4.80
N LYS A 523 24.34 6.18 6.04
CA LYS A 523 24.97 7.19 6.90
C LYS A 523 26.31 7.65 6.32
N ILE A 524 27.14 6.73 5.84
CA ILE A 524 28.44 7.05 5.22
C ILE A 524 28.23 7.96 4.01
N ILE A 525 27.38 7.55 3.06
CA ILE A 525 27.07 8.34 1.85
C ILE A 525 26.51 9.72 2.22
N ALA A 526 25.52 9.76 3.10
CA ALA A 526 24.85 11.01 3.44
C ALA A 526 25.72 11.97 4.25
N SER A 527 26.76 11.49 4.93
CA SER A 527 27.70 12.34 5.68
C SER A 527 28.56 13.20 4.75
N GLU A 528 28.83 12.72 3.52
CA GLU A 528 29.44 13.51 2.43
C GLU A 528 28.43 14.40 1.68
N ASN A 529 27.22 14.58 2.24
CA ASN A 529 26.14 15.35 1.64
C ASN A 529 25.63 14.80 0.29
N GLU A 530 25.85 13.50 0.02
CA GLU A 530 25.31 12.80 -1.14
C GLU A 530 24.04 12.02 -0.78
N PRO A 531 23.03 11.94 -1.66
CA PRO A 531 21.85 11.11 -1.43
C PRO A 531 22.16 9.64 -1.72
N VAL A 532 21.50 8.75 -1.00
CA VAL A 532 21.57 7.31 -1.31
C VAL A 532 20.86 7.05 -2.63
N ARG A 533 21.55 6.37 -3.55
CA ARG A 533 21.05 5.98 -4.87
C ARG A 533 21.45 4.54 -5.21
N TRP A 534 20.59 3.80 -5.86
CA TRP A 534 20.86 2.44 -6.34
C TRP A 534 20.04 2.15 -7.60
N THR A 535 20.34 1.05 -8.27
CA THR A 535 19.54 0.56 -9.40
C THR A 535 18.83 -0.71 -8.96
N THR A 536 17.52 -0.81 -9.22
CA THR A 536 16.75 -2.03 -8.94
C THR A 536 17.21 -3.18 -9.84
N PRO A 537 16.91 -4.44 -9.48
CA PRO A 537 17.20 -5.60 -10.34
C PRO A 537 16.60 -5.52 -11.76
N LEU A 538 15.52 -4.76 -11.95
CA LEU A 538 14.91 -4.50 -13.27
C LEU A 538 15.50 -3.29 -14.02
N GLY A 539 16.53 -2.65 -13.47
CA GLY A 539 17.19 -1.51 -14.11
C GLY A 539 16.61 -0.14 -13.76
N LEU A 540 15.57 -0.01 -12.93
CA LEU A 540 15.08 1.31 -12.51
C LEU A 540 16.09 2.01 -11.58
N PRO A 541 16.59 3.23 -11.90
CA PRO A 541 17.39 4.03 -10.99
C PRO A 541 16.52 4.63 -9.88
N VAL A 542 16.96 4.50 -8.63
CA VAL A 542 16.28 5.00 -7.44
C VAL A 542 17.19 5.98 -6.71
N VAL A 543 16.65 7.16 -6.36
CA VAL A 543 17.36 8.19 -5.59
C VAL A 543 16.48 8.62 -4.42
N GLN A 544 17.01 8.62 -3.20
CA GLN A 544 16.26 9.08 -2.04
C GLN A 544 16.16 10.61 -2.00
N PRO A 545 14.94 11.19 -1.93
CA PRO A 545 14.72 12.64 -2.06
C PRO A 545 14.89 13.40 -0.73
N TYR A 546 15.57 12.82 0.27
CA TYR A 546 15.60 13.39 1.62
C TYR A 546 16.64 14.51 1.76
N ARG A 547 16.25 15.71 1.32
CA ARG A 547 16.99 16.96 1.43
C ARG A 547 16.30 17.93 2.38
N LYS A 548 17.07 18.85 2.96
CA LYS A 548 16.49 19.95 3.76
C LYS A 548 15.66 20.81 2.83
N VAL A 549 14.49 21.20 3.33
CA VAL A 549 13.56 22.06 2.61
C VAL A 549 13.86 23.51 2.97
N GLY A 550 14.20 24.29 1.95
CA GLY A 550 14.37 25.74 2.03
C GLY A 550 13.01 26.43 1.88
N ARG A 551 12.90 27.62 2.46
CA ARG A 551 11.72 28.48 2.36
C ARG A 551 12.03 29.63 1.43
N HIS A 552 11.22 29.81 0.40
CA HIS A 552 11.28 30.94 -0.51
C HIS A 552 9.99 31.75 -0.40
N LEU A 553 10.11 33.02 -0.09
CA LEU A 553 8.97 33.92 -0.03
C LEU A 553 8.64 34.40 -1.45
N ILE A 554 7.41 34.16 -1.89
CA ILE A 554 6.87 34.66 -3.15
C ILE A 554 5.78 35.66 -2.86
N LYS A 555 5.97 36.88 -3.34
CA LYS A 555 4.93 37.91 -3.35
C LYS A 555 3.91 37.56 -4.43
N THR A 556 2.67 37.31 -4.02
CA THR A 556 1.51 37.11 -4.90
C THR A 556 0.52 38.27 -4.75
N SER A 557 -0.54 38.27 -5.55
CA SER A 557 -1.62 39.26 -5.43
C SER A 557 -2.42 39.11 -4.14
N LEU A 558 -2.57 37.88 -3.61
CA LEU A 558 -3.25 37.62 -2.35
C LEU A 558 -2.40 37.98 -1.13
N GLN A 559 -1.15 37.48 -1.07
CA GLN A 559 -0.22 37.71 0.04
C GLN A 559 1.22 37.29 -0.30
N VAL A 560 2.15 37.47 0.65
CA VAL A 560 3.47 36.83 0.58
C VAL A 560 3.37 35.41 1.12
N LEU A 561 3.55 34.43 0.24
CA LEU A 561 3.44 33.00 0.56
C LEU A 561 4.82 32.35 0.60
N THR A 562 4.96 31.30 1.43
CA THR A 562 6.20 30.55 1.54
C THR A 562 6.15 29.29 0.69
N LEU A 563 6.92 29.25 -0.40
CA LEU A 563 7.17 28.02 -1.15
C LEU A 563 8.29 27.22 -0.52
N GLN A 564 8.08 25.91 -0.46
CA GLN A 564 9.08 24.93 -0.06
C GLN A 564 9.86 24.47 -1.28
N ARG A 565 11.19 24.61 -1.26
CA ARG A 565 12.08 24.13 -2.33
C ARG A 565 13.17 23.25 -1.72
N GLU A 566 13.53 22.16 -2.39
CA GLU A 566 14.67 21.34 -1.97
C GLU A 566 15.97 22.17 -1.99
N THR A 567 16.74 22.09 -0.91
CA THR A 567 18.11 22.63 -0.87
C THR A 567 19.11 21.56 -1.29
N GLU A 568 20.35 21.98 -1.54
CA GLU A 568 21.45 21.03 -1.80
C GLU A 568 21.90 20.22 -0.57
N LYS A 569 21.35 20.51 0.62
CA LYS A 569 21.77 19.86 1.86
C LYS A 569 20.96 18.60 2.15
N VAL A 570 21.62 17.45 2.22
CA VAL A 570 21.02 16.15 2.51
C VAL A 570 20.68 16.00 3.99
N MET A 571 19.58 15.30 4.29
CA MET A 571 19.17 14.97 5.66
C MET A 571 19.71 13.60 6.09
N VAL A 572 20.93 13.55 6.62
CA VAL A 572 21.63 12.31 7.04
C VAL A 572 20.75 11.35 7.83
N LYS A 573 20.07 11.84 8.87
CA LYS A 573 19.20 11.01 9.71
C LYS A 573 18.04 10.37 8.93
N ARG A 574 17.45 11.10 7.98
CA ARG A 574 16.35 10.59 7.14
C ARG A 574 16.85 9.61 6.08
N GLN A 575 17.97 9.89 5.40
CA GLN A 575 18.61 8.96 4.47
C GLN A 575 18.90 7.61 5.13
N ARG A 576 19.53 7.65 6.32
CA ARG A 576 19.84 6.45 7.12
C ARG A 576 18.58 5.64 7.46
N THR A 577 17.57 6.29 8.04
CA THR A 577 16.39 5.59 8.56
C THR A 577 15.43 5.12 7.47
N ALA A 578 15.43 5.78 6.31
CA ALA A 578 14.54 5.45 5.21
C ALA A 578 15.18 4.52 4.17
N PHE A 579 16.49 4.27 4.21
CA PHE A 579 17.10 3.39 3.22
C PHE A 579 16.62 1.93 3.30
N PRO A 580 16.65 1.25 4.48
CA PRO A 580 16.18 -0.13 4.56
C PRO A 580 14.76 -0.34 3.99
N PRO A 581 13.74 0.46 4.36
CA PRO A 581 12.40 0.24 3.83
C PRO A 581 12.25 0.61 2.36
N ASN A 582 12.95 1.66 1.88
CA ASN A 582 12.89 2.01 0.46
C ASN A 582 13.56 0.93 -0.41
N PHE A 583 14.65 0.32 0.08
CA PHE A 583 15.31 -0.77 -0.63
C PHE A 583 14.41 -1.99 -0.74
N VAL A 584 13.78 -2.43 0.35
CA VAL A 584 12.84 -3.57 0.31
C VAL A 584 11.61 -3.29 -0.54
N HIS A 585 11.03 -2.09 -0.47
CA HIS A 585 9.95 -1.71 -1.38
C HIS A 585 10.35 -1.77 -2.86
N SER A 586 11.63 -1.49 -3.17
CA SER A 586 12.12 -1.57 -4.55
C SER A 586 12.30 -3.01 -5.04
N LEU A 587 12.61 -3.95 -4.14
CA LEU A 587 12.67 -5.38 -4.45
C LEU A 587 11.26 -5.97 -4.62
N ASP A 588 10.33 -5.57 -3.77
CA ASP A 588 8.90 -5.91 -3.87
C ASP A 588 8.29 -5.42 -5.19
N GLY A 589 8.47 -4.12 -5.51
CA GLY A 589 8.05 -3.57 -6.79
C GLY A 589 8.69 -4.32 -7.97
N SER A 590 9.95 -4.74 -7.84
CA SER A 590 10.62 -5.51 -8.87
C SER A 590 10.03 -6.91 -9.05
N HIS A 591 9.76 -7.61 -7.96
CA HIS A 591 9.14 -8.93 -7.99
C HIS A 591 7.75 -8.90 -8.62
N MET A 592 6.92 -7.91 -8.28
CA MET A 592 5.60 -7.71 -8.86
C MET A 592 5.71 -7.47 -10.37
N MET A 593 6.61 -6.59 -10.82
CA MET A 593 6.81 -6.31 -12.24
C MET A 593 7.32 -7.53 -13.02
N MET A 594 8.27 -8.29 -12.46
CA MET A 594 8.74 -9.55 -13.07
C MET A 594 7.60 -10.57 -13.20
N THR A 595 6.76 -10.68 -12.18
CA THR A 595 5.61 -11.60 -12.16
C THR A 595 4.55 -11.17 -13.17
N ALA A 596 4.24 -9.87 -13.26
CA ALA A 596 3.27 -9.34 -14.22
C ALA A 596 3.67 -9.66 -15.67
N ILE A 597 4.94 -9.40 -16.04
CA ILE A 597 5.47 -9.70 -17.37
C ILE A 597 5.35 -11.20 -17.68
N ALA A 598 5.70 -12.05 -16.71
CA ALA A 598 5.66 -13.49 -16.89
C ALA A 598 4.21 -14.03 -17.01
N CYS A 599 3.27 -13.49 -16.23
CA CYS A 599 1.85 -13.82 -16.34
C CYS A 599 1.29 -13.44 -17.71
N LYS A 600 1.62 -12.24 -18.22
CA LYS A 600 1.20 -11.82 -19.57
C LYS A 600 1.75 -12.74 -20.66
N LYS A 601 3.02 -13.16 -20.55
CA LYS A 601 3.65 -14.12 -21.48
C LYS A 601 2.96 -15.48 -21.46
N ALA A 602 2.43 -15.89 -20.31
CA ALA A 602 1.64 -17.11 -20.15
C ALA A 602 0.15 -16.93 -20.52
N GLY A 603 -0.31 -15.74 -20.94
CA GLY A 603 -1.69 -15.47 -21.34
C GLY A 603 -2.66 -15.21 -20.18
N LEU A 604 -2.15 -14.88 -19.00
CA LEU A 604 -2.95 -14.56 -17.81
C LEU A 604 -3.20 -13.05 -17.72
N ASN A 605 -4.40 -12.70 -17.26
CA ASN A 605 -4.66 -11.32 -16.80
C ASN A 605 -4.03 -11.12 -15.43
N PHE A 606 -3.38 -9.97 -15.24
CA PHE A 606 -2.69 -9.65 -14.00
C PHE A 606 -3.07 -8.25 -13.54
N ALA A 607 -3.42 -8.13 -12.26
CA ALA A 607 -3.47 -6.87 -11.54
C ALA A 607 -2.70 -6.99 -10.23
N GLY A 608 -2.10 -5.90 -9.78
CA GLY A 608 -1.23 -5.91 -8.59
C GLY A 608 -1.57 -4.76 -7.66
N VAL A 609 -1.95 -5.09 -6.43
CA VAL A 609 -2.03 -4.12 -5.33
C VAL A 609 -0.79 -4.30 -4.46
N HIS A 610 0.33 -3.82 -4.98
CA HIS A 610 1.65 -3.95 -4.37
C HIS A 610 2.04 -5.40 -4.09
N ASP A 611 1.76 -5.93 -2.89
CA ASP A 611 2.08 -7.28 -2.42
C ASP A 611 0.91 -8.27 -2.52
N SER A 612 -0.18 -7.88 -3.21
CA SER A 612 -1.35 -8.70 -3.52
C SER A 612 -1.51 -8.84 -5.03
N TYR A 613 -1.47 -10.07 -5.56
CA TYR A 613 -1.48 -10.33 -7.00
C TYR A 613 -2.79 -11.01 -7.41
N TRP A 614 -3.42 -10.49 -8.45
CA TRP A 614 -4.78 -10.84 -8.83
C TRP A 614 -4.83 -11.36 -10.25
N THR A 615 -5.61 -12.42 -10.46
CA THR A 615 -5.87 -13.02 -11.77
C THR A 615 -7.25 -13.67 -11.78
N HIS A 616 -7.67 -14.24 -12.91
CA HIS A 616 -8.91 -15.01 -13.00
C HIS A 616 -8.84 -16.26 -12.13
N ALA A 617 -9.96 -16.69 -11.56
CA ALA A 617 -9.97 -17.84 -10.66
C ALA A 617 -9.35 -19.11 -11.28
N CYS A 618 -9.58 -19.36 -12.57
CA CYS A 618 -9.02 -20.49 -13.31
C CYS A 618 -7.50 -20.45 -13.45
N ASP A 619 -6.90 -19.26 -13.37
CA ASP A 619 -5.49 -19.00 -13.65
C ASP A 619 -4.63 -18.94 -12.37
N VAL A 620 -5.25 -19.02 -11.19
CA VAL A 620 -4.57 -18.83 -9.89
C VAL A 620 -3.45 -19.84 -9.66
N ASP A 621 -3.62 -21.10 -10.03
CA ASP A 621 -2.57 -22.12 -9.86
C ASP A 621 -1.32 -21.78 -10.68
N GLU A 622 -1.52 -21.35 -11.93
CA GLU A 622 -0.44 -20.99 -12.83
C GLU A 622 0.25 -19.68 -12.40
N MET A 623 -0.53 -18.67 -11.99
CA MET A 623 0.01 -17.45 -11.40
C MET A 623 0.83 -17.76 -10.14
N ASN A 624 0.36 -18.68 -9.28
CA ASN A 624 1.07 -19.08 -8.07
C ASN A 624 2.41 -19.79 -8.37
N ARG A 625 2.48 -20.55 -9.46
CA ARG A 625 3.73 -21.13 -9.96
C ARG A 625 4.69 -20.03 -10.42
N ILE A 626 4.22 -19.15 -11.31
CA ILE A 626 5.01 -18.04 -11.87
C ILE A 626 5.53 -17.11 -10.77
N LEU A 627 4.68 -16.73 -9.81
CA LEU A 627 5.03 -15.91 -8.64
C LEU A 627 6.26 -16.45 -7.92
N ARG A 628 6.26 -17.75 -7.61
CA ARG A 628 7.32 -18.43 -6.85
C ARG A 628 8.60 -18.55 -7.66
N GLU A 629 8.48 -18.85 -8.95
CA GLU A 629 9.61 -18.89 -9.88
C GLU A 629 10.30 -17.53 -9.97
N LYS A 630 9.54 -16.45 -10.14
CA LYS A 630 10.09 -15.09 -10.24
C LYS A 630 10.67 -14.60 -8.92
N PHE A 631 10.12 -15.03 -7.77
CA PHE A 631 10.72 -14.74 -6.47
C PHE A 631 12.09 -15.42 -6.33
N VAL A 632 12.20 -16.69 -6.75
CA VAL A 632 13.48 -17.42 -6.72
C VAL A 632 14.48 -16.82 -7.69
N GLU A 633 14.07 -16.54 -8.93
CA GLU A 633 14.92 -15.89 -9.93
C GLU A 633 15.50 -14.56 -9.42
N LEU A 634 14.67 -13.73 -8.78
CA LEU A 634 15.11 -12.47 -8.19
C LEU A 634 16.21 -12.68 -7.13
N TYR A 635 16.07 -13.70 -6.28
CA TYR A 635 16.98 -13.95 -5.16
C TYR A 635 18.13 -14.92 -5.44
N GLU A 636 18.18 -15.49 -6.65
CA GLU A 636 19.40 -16.11 -7.20
C GLU A 636 20.46 -15.07 -7.54
N ALA A 637 20.04 -13.84 -7.87
CA ALA A 637 20.96 -12.73 -8.08
C ALA A 637 21.64 -12.31 -6.76
N PRO A 638 22.93 -11.93 -6.80
CA PRO A 638 23.67 -11.48 -5.62
C PRO A 638 23.32 -10.02 -5.28
N ILE A 639 22.08 -9.78 -4.84
CA ILE A 639 21.50 -8.43 -4.69
C ILE A 639 22.31 -7.53 -3.74
N LEU A 640 22.78 -8.04 -2.60
CA LEU A 640 23.51 -7.24 -1.62
C LEU A 640 24.93 -6.94 -2.07
N GLU A 641 25.56 -7.90 -2.75
CA GLU A 641 26.86 -7.75 -3.40
C GLU A 641 26.79 -6.69 -4.50
N ASN A 642 25.85 -6.82 -5.43
CA ASN A 642 25.62 -5.85 -6.51
C ASN A 642 25.38 -4.43 -5.96
N LEU A 643 24.66 -4.32 -4.84
CA LEU A 643 24.43 -3.04 -4.17
C LEU A 643 25.73 -2.47 -3.60
N LEU A 644 26.54 -3.29 -2.92
CA LEU A 644 27.83 -2.87 -2.36
C LEU A 644 28.81 -2.46 -3.46
N GLU A 645 28.92 -3.25 -4.53
CA GLU A 645 29.74 -2.92 -5.70
C GLU A 645 29.26 -1.62 -6.35
N GLY A 646 27.95 -1.45 -6.50
CA GLY A 646 27.37 -0.20 -7.02
C GLY A 646 27.68 1.02 -6.17
N PHE A 647 27.74 0.87 -4.84
CA PHE A 647 28.19 1.93 -3.93
C PHE A 647 29.68 2.22 -4.05
N GLN A 648 30.53 1.19 -4.14
CA GLN A 648 31.97 1.35 -4.32
C GLN A 648 32.31 2.04 -5.65
N GLN A 649 31.59 1.71 -6.72
CA GLN A 649 31.74 2.38 -8.02
C GLN A 649 31.23 3.82 -7.98
N SER A 650 30.09 4.06 -7.33
CA SER A 650 29.48 5.40 -7.23
C SER A 650 30.24 6.35 -6.31
N PHE A 651 30.94 5.81 -5.32
CA PHE A 651 31.61 6.54 -4.24
C PHE A 651 33.00 5.93 -3.94
N PRO A 652 33.97 6.02 -4.88
CA PRO A 652 35.25 5.32 -4.78
C PRO A 652 36.16 5.81 -3.63
N SER A 653 35.90 7.01 -3.11
CA SER A 653 36.61 7.56 -1.94
C SER A 653 36.06 7.06 -0.60
N LEU A 654 34.91 6.37 -0.59
CA LEU A 654 34.25 5.92 0.63
C LEU A 654 34.53 4.46 0.91
N THR A 655 34.75 4.14 2.18
CA THR A 655 34.90 2.76 2.66
C THR A 655 33.59 2.29 3.29
N PHE A 656 33.09 1.16 2.81
CA PHE A 656 31.83 0.57 3.25
C PHE A 656 32.07 -0.65 4.15
N PRO A 657 31.18 -0.90 5.14
CA PRO A 657 31.28 -2.11 5.97
C PRO A 657 31.05 -3.38 5.13
N PRO A 658 31.68 -4.51 5.50
CA PRO A 658 31.46 -5.77 4.82
C PRO A 658 30.00 -6.23 4.95
N LEU A 659 29.57 -7.10 4.03
CA LEU A 659 28.23 -7.68 4.07
C LEU A 659 28.01 -8.46 5.38
N PRO A 660 26.79 -8.41 5.94
CA PRO A 660 26.45 -9.20 7.12
C PRO A 660 26.44 -10.70 6.79
N ASP A 661 26.74 -11.53 7.78
CA ASP A 661 26.64 -12.98 7.65
C ASP A 661 25.23 -13.41 7.25
N ARG A 662 25.16 -14.35 6.29
CA ARG A 662 23.91 -14.91 5.79
C ARG A 662 23.76 -16.35 6.24
N GLY A 663 22.52 -16.78 6.38
CA GLY A 663 22.19 -18.18 6.67
C GLY A 663 22.37 -19.10 5.46
N ILE A 664 21.87 -20.32 5.62
CA ILE A 664 22.06 -21.44 4.69
C ILE A 664 20.79 -21.80 3.90
N LEU A 665 19.77 -20.94 3.90
CA LEU A 665 18.54 -21.18 3.13
C LEU A 665 18.85 -21.23 1.62
N ILE A 666 18.36 -22.28 0.96
CA ILE A 666 18.44 -22.47 -0.49
C ILE A 666 17.01 -22.43 -1.03
N LEU A 667 16.63 -21.33 -1.68
CA LEU A 667 15.24 -21.12 -2.12
C LEU A 667 14.77 -22.14 -3.18
N LYS A 668 15.65 -22.57 -4.09
CA LYS A 668 15.34 -23.58 -5.14
C LYS A 668 14.71 -24.87 -4.59
N LYS A 669 15.11 -25.29 -3.38
CA LYS A 669 14.61 -26.53 -2.77
C LYS A 669 13.14 -26.48 -2.37
N TYR A 670 12.53 -25.30 -2.29
CA TYR A 670 11.20 -25.11 -1.72
C TYR A 670 10.13 -24.68 -2.73
N CYS A 671 10.51 -24.29 -3.96
CA CYS A 671 9.54 -23.99 -5.02
C CYS A 671 8.86 -25.22 -5.62
N SER A 672 9.48 -26.38 -5.55
CA SER A 672 8.95 -27.64 -6.08
C SER A 672 8.01 -28.40 -5.11
N LEU A 673 7.83 -27.92 -3.87
CA LEU A 673 7.21 -28.71 -2.80
C LEU A 673 5.70 -28.47 -2.57
N HIS A 674 5.02 -27.68 -3.39
CA HIS A 674 3.55 -27.52 -3.32
C HIS A 674 2.89 -27.67 -4.70
N ILE A 675 3.03 -28.87 -5.27
CA ILE A 675 2.13 -29.41 -6.29
C ILE A 675 1.98 -30.91 -6.00
N SER A 676 1.00 -31.28 -5.18
CA SER A 676 0.25 -32.56 -5.27
C SER A 676 -0.63 -32.71 -4.04
N SER A 677 -1.93 -32.48 -4.21
CA SER A 677 -2.98 -33.12 -3.41
C SER A 677 -3.29 -34.55 -3.92
N THR A 678 -2.33 -35.17 -4.60
CA THR A 678 -2.36 -36.57 -5.04
C THR A 678 -1.04 -37.24 -4.70
N LYS A 679 -0.82 -37.54 -3.43
CA LYS A 679 0.03 -38.70 -3.08
C LYS A 679 -0.79 -39.95 -3.33
N GLN A 680 -0.68 -40.52 -4.54
CA GLN A 680 -0.69 -41.97 -4.63
C GLN A 680 0.58 -42.45 -3.92
N ALA A 681 0.39 -43.38 -2.99
CA ALA A 681 1.46 -44.07 -2.30
C ALA A 681 2.28 -44.86 -3.33
N GLU A 682 3.61 -44.70 -3.30
CA GLU A 682 4.57 -45.75 -3.67
C GLU A 682 5.97 -45.34 -3.18
N ASP A 683 6.65 -46.32 -2.55
CA ASP A 683 8.03 -46.45 -2.04
C ASP A 683 9.02 -45.28 -2.25
N GLY A 684 9.82 -44.85 -1.27
CA GLY A 684 10.56 -45.66 -0.32
C GLY A 684 12.05 -45.76 -0.69
N THR A 685 12.79 -44.66 -0.82
CA THR A 685 14.27 -44.69 -0.63
C THR A 685 14.86 -43.30 -0.35
N LEU A 686 15.58 -43.18 0.77
CA LEU A 686 16.44 -42.05 1.12
C LEU A 686 17.60 -41.94 0.12
N LEU A 687 17.93 -40.72 -0.33
CA LEU A 687 19.28 -40.39 -0.78
C LEU A 687 19.85 -39.24 0.04
N VAL A 688 20.70 -39.66 0.98
CA VAL A 688 21.69 -38.86 1.70
C VAL A 688 22.77 -38.43 0.71
N LEU A 689 23.18 -37.16 0.73
CA LEU A 689 24.46 -36.73 0.15
C LEU A 689 25.30 -36.03 1.24
N PRO A 690 26.53 -36.48 1.53
CA PRO A 690 27.37 -35.95 2.60
C PRO A 690 28.18 -34.72 2.18
N ARG A 691 28.60 -33.96 3.20
CA ARG A 691 29.53 -32.82 3.16
C ARG A 691 30.99 -33.30 3.16
N SER A 692 31.85 -32.63 2.38
CA SER A 692 33.30 -32.32 2.62
C SER A 692 34.05 -32.23 1.27
N LEU A 693 35.14 -31.49 1.00
CA LEU A 693 35.90 -30.37 1.56
C LEU A 693 36.91 -30.00 0.42
N ILE A 694 37.22 -28.70 0.26
CA ILE A 694 38.54 -28.10 -0.12
C ILE A 694 39.20 -28.41 -1.50
N VAL A 695 39.90 -27.39 -2.01
CA VAL A 695 40.46 -27.13 -3.37
C VAL A 695 41.88 -27.73 -3.59
N PRO A 696 42.59 -27.51 -4.74
CA PRO A 696 43.18 -28.53 -5.62
C PRO A 696 44.74 -28.67 -5.42
N PRO A 697 45.55 -29.43 -6.19
CA PRO A 697 45.94 -29.06 -7.58
C PRO A 697 46.41 -30.23 -8.52
N PHE A 698 46.75 -29.86 -9.77
CA PHE A 698 47.63 -30.54 -10.74
C PHE A 698 47.20 -31.85 -11.47
N ALA A 699 47.00 -31.67 -12.79
CA ALA A 699 47.62 -32.35 -13.95
C ALA A 699 47.80 -33.88 -14.03
N MET A 700 47.58 -34.35 -15.28
CA MET A 700 48.06 -35.57 -15.96
C MET A 700 47.20 -36.84 -15.88
N ASP A 701 46.57 -37.11 -17.03
CA ASP A 701 46.77 -38.28 -17.90
C ASP A 701 46.25 -39.69 -17.51
N ASN A 702 45.58 -40.26 -18.51
CA ASN A 702 45.45 -41.67 -18.88
C ASN A 702 44.77 -42.70 -17.95
N GLY A 703 43.69 -43.28 -18.50
CA GLY A 703 43.59 -44.73 -18.68
C GLY A 703 42.69 -45.48 -17.70
N THR A 704 41.65 -46.11 -18.27
CA THR A 704 41.26 -47.53 -18.08
C THR A 704 41.31 -48.12 -16.66
N CYS A 705 40.37 -48.90 -16.13
CA CYS A 705 39.12 -49.54 -16.53
C CYS A 705 38.70 -50.40 -15.29
N PHE A 706 37.48 -50.95 -15.28
CA PHE A 706 37.02 -52.10 -14.48
C PHE A 706 36.58 -51.95 -12.99
N THR A 707 35.24 -51.98 -12.83
CA THR A 707 34.38 -52.92 -12.05
C THR A 707 34.41 -53.02 -10.52
N SER A 708 33.24 -52.64 -9.95
CA SER A 708 32.36 -53.33 -8.97
C SER A 708 32.93 -53.90 -7.66
N VAL A 709 32.51 -53.30 -6.53
CA VAL A 709 31.42 -53.81 -5.65
C VAL A 709 30.60 -52.61 -5.18
#